data_AF-A0A2G8XMH8-F1
#
_entry.id   AF-A0A2G8XMH8-F1
#
_cell.length_a   1.000
_cell.length_b   1.000
_cell.length_c   1.000
_cell.angle_alpha   90.00
_cell.angle_beta   90.00
_cell.angle_gamma   90.00
#
_symmetry.space_group_name_H-M   'P 1'
#
loop_
_entity.id
_entity.type
_entity.pdbx_description
1 polymer ?
#
loop_
_entity_poly.entity_id
_entity_poly.type
_entity_poly.pdbx_seq_one_letter_code
_entity_poly.pdbx_strand_id
1 'polypeptide(L)'
;MEEDATVTQEEPEVFTSSDRGGSVGGSEGESNIREIPSYPLKNGEQIRDENLETDAGQETCVAVWASPEDGSLGPAAYVALEETFDQTLKDLPDDPSLDAFRRQYEQLLSALKRSHESELSLLARCKTLTSQISENATKVTAALKLSDEDQSSIDILKKEVQHAWHLVQAGKDREELARETIYSLRKTIEDLNRQIEATETEHITQEAKLEEYLQEREKLLRECDQLAAHNVQMSTDNETMSRTLETLERRVAEAQDELIQTKDVLRIKKLEGDQEQRRREKIEKELKDMKALIEQKQTEIQGKQATIEQQRQETEHLQAVVASLQAENEKENKRFMEITGRITDTENRLNEQIITNSKMQAANIAREAELRDQTEVINKMKADKERVTKMHDLLKRKMQQTEDDRKALDDQHAALKSEISGIEKEVEALKQQAEADKKNIGNLLRERDLLSKNLLRTDDATKKHEEALKRHEAHALQLQREAERYRKDIEIQQAKIRELESHRDKSGAELSRINQKYLAVLEEIKGGDNQVTDLQKTITELRNKLATQKSLYESVRSDRNLYSRNLIESLDEISEMKQKFKILYHQIEQLKEEVKQKDASLIKGHFEQHKIVKDNEKITSDLHSAQHKLSSLQQIVLSQKREIKKLEATIQDAETERSNQKKEYEVVLSERDMLGTQLLRRSEELSLLYEKIKIQQSTLQKGEAQYRARLTDIKLLRQKISAARRELVTARGKVACVDDLKREVYQLQRELLQERTKVKALSESLENPMNVHRWRRLEGSDPSKLEMLAKIQSLQKRLIAKTDQVIDRDLMIQEKEKLYVELKTKLAAYPGPQMVDQMQVFQRTLREKTAQLKAMTCELKTCHKQVILYKDEIAWLNKELAVRAHLGFALPVPRRKSCRRRQK
;
A
#
# COMPACT_ATOMS: atom_id res chain seq x y z
N MET A 1 -68.14 24.99 18.42
CA MET A 1 -66.81 25.49 18.01
C MET A 1 -66.05 24.33 17.37
N GLU A 2 -66.65 23.66 16.39
CA GLU A 2 -67.09 24.17 15.06
C GLU A 2 -65.85 24.41 14.18
N GLU A 3 -65.61 23.59 13.15
CA GLU A 3 -66.30 23.58 11.83
C GLU A 3 -65.79 24.78 10.99
N ASP A 4 -65.57 24.71 9.67
CA ASP A 4 -65.88 23.72 8.63
C ASP A 4 -65.11 24.14 7.35
N ALA A 5 -65.06 23.45 6.20
CA ALA A 5 -65.33 22.07 5.79
C ALA A 5 -64.91 21.91 4.31
N THR A 6 -65.28 20.76 3.74
CA THR A 6 -65.71 20.53 2.34
C THR A 6 -64.72 19.84 1.38
N VAL A 7 -65.09 18.76 0.67
CA VAL A 7 -66.20 17.78 0.88
C VAL A 7 -65.94 16.52 0.00
N THR A 8 -66.04 15.31 0.59
CA THR A 8 -66.68 14.05 0.06
C THR A 8 -66.30 13.48 -1.34
N GLN A 9 -66.56 12.23 -1.75
CA GLN A 9 -67.24 11.00 -1.26
C GLN A 9 -66.73 9.82 -2.15
N GLU A 10 -66.96 8.51 -1.95
CA GLU A 10 -67.67 7.68 -0.95
C GLU A 10 -66.97 6.30 -0.87
N GLU A 11 -67.51 5.35 -0.10
CA GLU A 11 -67.16 3.91 -0.10
C GLU A 11 -68.20 3.07 -0.91
N PRO A 12 -68.64 1.84 -0.53
CA PRO A 12 -68.08 0.61 -1.07
C PRO A 12 -69.10 -0.37 -1.72
N GLU A 13 -68.55 -1.51 -2.19
CA GLU A 13 -69.20 -2.84 -2.25
C GLU A 13 -70.17 -3.23 -3.43
N VAL A 14 -70.18 -4.55 -3.70
CA VAL A 14 -71.27 -5.39 -4.27
C VAL A 14 -71.50 -5.54 -5.81
N PHE A 15 -71.26 -6.78 -6.27
CA PHE A 15 -71.92 -7.61 -7.32
C PHE A 15 -72.11 -7.17 -8.79
N THR A 16 -71.76 -8.08 -9.71
CA THR A 16 -72.62 -8.80 -10.71
C THR A 16 -71.70 -9.49 -11.75
N SER A 17 -72.00 -10.59 -12.45
CA SER A 17 -73.08 -11.61 -12.43
C SER A 17 -72.71 -12.81 -13.34
N SER A 18 -73.22 -14.02 -13.05
CA SER A 18 -73.79 -15.08 -13.96
C SER A 18 -73.15 -15.40 -15.35
N ASP A 19 -73.22 -16.62 -15.94
CA ASP A 19 -74.07 -17.80 -15.69
C ASP A 19 -73.56 -19.07 -16.42
N ARG A 20 -74.02 -20.27 -16.00
CA ARG A 20 -74.08 -21.59 -16.73
C ARG A 20 -72.75 -22.32 -17.08
N GLY A 21 -72.67 -23.66 -17.07
CA GLY A 21 -73.63 -24.72 -16.70
C GLY A 21 -73.00 -26.13 -16.71
N GLY A 22 -73.69 -27.15 -16.15
CA GLY A 22 -73.29 -28.57 -16.12
C GLY A 22 -73.32 -29.30 -17.50
N SER A 23 -73.21 -30.63 -17.62
CA SER A 23 -73.20 -31.77 -16.67
C SER A 23 -72.77 -33.08 -17.42
N VAL A 24 -72.75 -34.25 -16.73
CA VAL A 24 -72.63 -35.65 -17.26
C VAL A 24 -71.21 -36.13 -17.65
N GLY A 25 -70.73 -37.35 -17.30
CA GLY A 25 -71.24 -38.43 -16.42
C GLY A 25 -70.55 -39.81 -16.63
N GLY A 26 -70.71 -40.77 -15.69
CA GLY A 26 -70.33 -42.22 -15.77
C GLY A 26 -68.83 -42.57 -15.51
N SER A 27 -68.42 -43.41 -14.53
CA SER A 27 -68.59 -44.89 -14.33
C SER A 27 -67.75 -45.70 -15.34
N GLU A 28 -66.70 -46.48 -15.06
CA GLU A 28 -66.32 -47.44 -13.97
C GLU A 28 -64.77 -47.57 -13.85
N GLY A 29 -64.09 -48.43 -13.06
CA GLY A 29 -64.50 -49.60 -12.25
C GLY A 29 -63.40 -50.15 -11.29
N GLU A 30 -63.34 -51.48 -11.08
CA GLU A 30 -62.59 -52.19 -10.02
C GLU A 30 -61.25 -52.89 -10.42
N SER A 31 -60.23 -52.73 -9.57
CA SER A 31 -59.32 -53.77 -9.02
C SER A 31 -58.28 -54.60 -9.82
N ASN A 32 -57.13 -54.78 -9.15
CA ASN A 32 -56.30 -56.00 -8.96
C ASN A 32 -55.14 -56.46 -9.92
N ILE A 33 -53.94 -56.44 -9.28
CA ILE A 33 -52.92 -57.52 -9.18
C ILE A 33 -51.85 -57.74 -10.29
N ARG A 34 -50.59 -57.77 -9.78
CA ARG A 34 -49.30 -58.38 -10.22
C ARG A 34 -49.30 -59.34 -11.44
N GLU A 35 -48.19 -59.37 -12.21
CA GLU A 35 -47.02 -60.29 -12.01
C GLU A 35 -45.86 -60.05 -13.02
N ILE A 36 -44.71 -60.67 -12.73
CA ILE A 36 -43.43 -60.76 -13.50
C ILE A 36 -43.42 -62.19 -14.10
N PRO A 37 -43.00 -62.51 -15.36
CA PRO A 37 -41.56 -62.76 -15.63
C PRO A 37 -40.99 -62.81 -17.09
N SER A 38 -39.64 -62.75 -17.14
CA SER A 38 -38.64 -63.42 -18.02
C SER A 38 -38.89 -63.83 -19.50
N TYR A 39 -37.86 -63.58 -20.33
CA TYR A 39 -37.17 -64.43 -21.36
C TYR A 39 -37.80 -65.78 -21.79
N PRO A 40 -37.62 -66.31 -23.05
CA PRO A 40 -36.28 -66.42 -23.69
C PRO A 40 -36.12 -66.60 -25.25
N LEU A 41 -34.86 -66.47 -25.71
CA LEU A 41 -34.11 -67.29 -26.70
C LEU A 41 -34.55 -67.54 -28.19
N LYS A 42 -33.56 -67.30 -29.09
CA LYS A 42 -32.91 -68.24 -30.06
C LYS A 42 -33.13 -68.20 -31.59
N ASN A 43 -31.97 -68.26 -32.27
CA ASN A 43 -31.59 -69.02 -33.49
C ASN A 43 -31.76 -68.43 -34.91
N GLY A 44 -30.80 -68.82 -35.78
CA GLY A 44 -30.74 -68.62 -37.23
C GLY A 44 -29.74 -67.51 -37.62
N GLU A 45 -28.56 -67.77 -38.22
CA GLU A 45 -28.29 -68.33 -39.58
C GLU A 45 -28.85 -67.43 -40.71
N GLN A 46 -28.15 -67.16 -41.82
CA GLN A 46 -26.77 -67.38 -42.29
C GLN A 46 -26.59 -66.55 -43.60
N ILE A 47 -25.39 -66.51 -44.19
CA ILE A 47 -25.13 -66.22 -45.63
C ILE A 47 -25.48 -64.76 -46.08
N ARG A 48 -24.52 -63.89 -46.40
CA ARG A 48 -23.53 -63.84 -47.52
C ARG A 48 -24.01 -63.04 -48.75
N ASP A 49 -23.07 -62.23 -49.21
CA ASP A 49 -22.75 -61.90 -50.61
C ASP A 49 -23.53 -60.81 -51.38
N GLU A 50 -22.68 -60.02 -52.05
CA GLU A 50 -22.84 -59.26 -53.30
C GLU A 50 -23.54 -57.89 -53.33
N ASN A 51 -22.67 -56.86 -53.35
CA ASN A 51 -22.53 -55.89 -54.43
C ASN A 51 -23.79 -55.25 -55.05
N LEU A 52 -23.87 -53.93 -54.93
CA LEU A 52 -24.25 -53.07 -56.06
C LEU A 52 -23.60 -51.69 -55.93
N GLU A 53 -23.02 -51.23 -57.05
CA GLU A 53 -22.57 -49.85 -57.26
C GLU A 53 -23.78 -48.90 -57.36
N THR A 54 -23.50 -47.59 -57.58
CA THR A 54 -24.41 -46.42 -57.74
C THR A 54 -24.56 -45.54 -56.50
N ASP A 55 -24.66 -44.21 -56.60
CA ASP A 55 -24.14 -43.26 -57.60
C ASP A 55 -24.01 -41.88 -56.90
N ALA A 56 -23.37 -40.89 -57.53
CA ALA A 56 -23.11 -39.59 -56.94
C ALA A 56 -24.40 -38.79 -56.64
N GLY A 57 -24.51 -38.27 -55.41
CA GLY A 57 -25.62 -37.43 -54.95
C GLY A 57 -25.17 -36.35 -53.98
N GLN A 58 -24.34 -35.39 -54.44
CA GLN A 58 -24.02 -34.20 -53.66
C GLN A 58 -25.08 -33.11 -53.85
N GLU A 59 -25.98 -32.97 -52.88
CA GLU A 59 -26.87 -31.82 -52.78
C GLU A 59 -26.05 -30.55 -52.52
N THR A 60 -26.05 -29.64 -53.50
CA THR A 60 -25.40 -28.33 -53.38
C THR A 60 -26.44 -27.28 -52.98
N CYS A 61 -26.41 -26.87 -51.71
CA CYS A 61 -27.15 -25.70 -51.24
C CYS A 61 -26.52 -24.42 -51.81
N VAL A 62 -26.92 -24.04 -53.03
CA VAL A 62 -26.53 -22.76 -53.65
C VAL A 62 -27.33 -21.63 -53.02
N ALA A 63 -26.72 -20.92 -52.07
CA ALA A 63 -27.22 -19.63 -51.62
C ALA A 63 -26.99 -18.59 -52.73
N VAL A 64 -28.03 -18.30 -53.51
CA VAL A 64 -28.01 -17.25 -54.54
C VAL A 64 -27.81 -15.89 -53.88
N TRP A 65 -26.64 -15.28 -54.09
CA TRP A 65 -26.41 -13.85 -53.84
C TRP A 65 -26.42 -13.13 -55.19
N ALA A 66 -27.31 -12.15 -55.33
CA ALA A 66 -27.54 -11.47 -56.59
C ALA A 66 -26.34 -10.64 -57.04
N SER A 67 -26.03 -10.68 -58.34
CA SER A 67 -25.02 -9.84 -58.98
C SER A 67 -25.43 -8.36 -58.95
N PRO A 68 -24.54 -7.45 -58.53
CA PRO A 68 -24.66 -6.01 -58.80
C PRO A 68 -23.81 -5.65 -60.04
N GLU A 69 -24.08 -6.32 -61.18
CA GLU A 69 -23.60 -5.86 -62.49
C GLU A 69 -24.73 -5.10 -63.19
N ASP A 70 -24.89 -3.82 -62.82
CA ASP A 70 -25.46 -2.77 -63.67
C ASP A 70 -25.37 -1.43 -62.92
N GLY A 71 -24.60 -0.47 -63.45
CA GLY A 71 -24.49 0.88 -62.86
C GLY A 71 -23.14 1.61 -63.02
N SER A 72 -22.07 0.93 -63.43
CA SER A 72 -20.76 1.54 -63.69
C SER A 72 -20.60 1.90 -65.17
N LEU A 73 -20.22 3.15 -65.49
CA LEU A 73 -19.88 3.51 -66.86
C LEU A 73 -18.59 2.78 -67.27
N GLY A 74 -18.69 1.85 -68.21
CA GLY A 74 -17.53 1.14 -68.74
C GLY A 74 -16.45 2.10 -69.27
N PRO A 75 -15.15 1.79 -69.17
CA PRO A 75 -14.07 2.75 -69.47
C PRO A 75 -14.16 3.39 -70.86
N ALA A 76 -14.62 2.64 -71.87
CA ALA A 76 -14.83 3.16 -73.22
C ALA A 76 -15.98 4.19 -73.32
N ALA A 77 -17.05 4.03 -72.53
CA ALA A 77 -18.16 4.97 -72.48
C ALA A 77 -17.78 6.25 -71.73
N TYR A 78 -16.95 6.14 -70.69
CA TYR A 78 -16.41 7.29 -69.97
C TYR A 78 -15.46 8.13 -70.84
N VAL A 79 -14.52 7.49 -71.54
CA VAL A 79 -13.60 8.17 -72.48
C VAL A 79 -14.37 8.85 -73.63
N ALA A 80 -15.37 8.18 -74.20
CA ALA A 80 -16.24 8.81 -75.20
C ALA A 80 -16.99 10.04 -74.64
N LEU A 81 -17.41 10.00 -73.36
CA LEU A 81 -17.98 11.16 -72.69
C LEU A 81 -16.95 12.30 -72.59
N GLU A 82 -15.74 12.02 -72.09
CA GLU A 82 -14.67 13.04 -72.00
C GLU A 82 -14.34 13.66 -73.37
N GLU A 83 -14.23 12.86 -74.43
CA GLU A 83 -13.99 13.37 -75.78
C GLU A 83 -15.12 14.29 -76.26
N THR A 84 -16.39 13.97 -75.98
CA THR A 84 -17.52 14.86 -76.32
C THR A 84 -17.58 16.12 -75.45
N PHE A 85 -17.18 16.05 -74.17
CA PHE A 85 -17.05 17.22 -73.29
C PHE A 85 -15.90 18.14 -73.75
N ASP A 86 -14.76 17.58 -74.15
CA ASP A 86 -13.60 18.33 -74.65
C ASP A 86 -13.81 18.86 -76.09
N GLN A 87 -14.66 18.21 -76.90
CA GLN A 87 -15.10 18.73 -78.20
C GLN A 87 -16.10 19.89 -78.02
N THR A 88 -17.12 19.74 -77.16
CA THR A 88 -18.05 20.85 -76.88
C THR A 88 -17.36 22.06 -76.24
N LEU A 89 -16.30 21.87 -75.45
CA LEU A 89 -15.44 22.96 -74.95
C LEU A 89 -14.55 23.62 -76.02
N LYS A 90 -14.32 22.98 -77.18
CA LYS A 90 -13.62 23.55 -78.35
C LYS A 90 -14.56 24.20 -79.35
N ASP A 91 -15.78 23.70 -79.46
CA ASP A 91 -16.81 24.23 -80.37
C ASP A 91 -17.56 25.44 -79.78
N LEU A 92 -17.42 25.72 -78.48
CA LEU A 92 -17.86 26.97 -77.88
C LEU A 92 -16.98 28.14 -78.37
N PRO A 93 -17.54 29.20 -78.99
CA PRO A 93 -16.76 30.39 -79.36
C PRO A 93 -16.34 31.16 -78.10
N ASP A 94 -15.18 31.84 -78.18
CA ASP A 94 -14.66 32.74 -77.13
C ASP A 94 -15.46 34.07 -77.05
N ASP A 95 -16.78 33.96 -76.89
CA ASP A 95 -17.71 35.07 -76.74
C ASP A 95 -17.97 35.32 -75.23
N PRO A 96 -17.69 36.53 -74.70
CA PRO A 96 -17.73 36.80 -73.25
C PRO A 96 -19.13 36.62 -72.60
N SER A 97 -20.19 36.45 -73.40
CA SER A 97 -21.52 36.09 -72.91
C SER A 97 -21.66 34.62 -72.49
N LEU A 98 -20.82 33.72 -73.04
CA LEU A 98 -20.87 32.27 -72.79
C LEU A 98 -19.82 31.77 -71.77
N ASP A 99 -18.89 32.63 -71.36
CA ASP A 99 -17.76 32.31 -70.48
C ASP A 99 -18.22 31.81 -69.09
N ALA A 100 -19.38 32.29 -68.61
CA ALA A 100 -20.02 31.80 -67.38
C ALA A 100 -20.53 30.35 -67.50
N PHE A 101 -21.05 29.97 -68.68
CA PHE A 101 -21.50 28.61 -68.96
C PHE A 101 -20.31 27.67 -69.12
N ARG A 102 -19.25 28.10 -69.84
CA ARG A 102 -17.98 27.37 -69.98
C ARG A 102 -17.40 26.97 -68.63
N ARG A 103 -17.30 27.92 -67.68
CA ARG A 103 -16.78 27.64 -66.32
C ARG A 103 -17.65 26.68 -65.52
N GLN A 104 -18.98 26.74 -65.66
CA GLN A 104 -19.87 25.77 -65.00
C GLN A 104 -19.74 24.37 -65.63
N TYR A 105 -19.54 24.29 -66.95
CA TYR A 105 -19.33 23.04 -67.67
C TYR A 105 -17.97 22.38 -67.31
N GLU A 106 -16.89 23.17 -67.20
CA GLU A 106 -15.59 22.73 -66.69
C GLU A 106 -15.64 22.28 -65.22
N GLN A 107 -16.44 22.95 -64.38
CA GLN A 107 -16.70 22.51 -63.00
C GLN A 107 -17.45 21.17 -62.96
N LEU A 108 -18.39 20.94 -63.87
CA LEU A 108 -19.15 19.70 -63.95
C LEU A 108 -18.29 18.54 -64.48
N LEU A 109 -17.45 18.78 -65.49
CA LEU A 109 -16.46 17.83 -66.00
C LEU A 109 -15.43 17.45 -64.92
N SER A 110 -14.92 18.43 -64.15
CA SER A 110 -13.96 18.16 -63.07
C SER A 110 -14.58 17.48 -61.84
N ALA A 111 -15.86 17.70 -61.56
CA ALA A 111 -16.61 16.92 -60.58
C ALA A 111 -16.82 15.46 -61.04
N LEU A 112 -17.18 15.26 -62.32
CA LEU A 112 -17.35 13.94 -62.92
C LEU A 112 -16.03 13.14 -62.93
N LYS A 113 -14.90 13.77 -63.29
CA LYS A 113 -13.54 13.20 -63.21
C LYS A 113 -13.21 12.67 -61.82
N ARG A 114 -13.39 13.48 -60.76
CA ARG A 114 -13.16 13.03 -59.38
C ARG A 114 -14.11 11.92 -58.95
N SER A 115 -15.37 11.95 -59.41
CA SER A 115 -16.34 10.88 -59.12
C SER A 115 -15.87 9.56 -59.72
N HIS A 116 -15.48 9.54 -61.00
CA HIS A 116 -15.02 8.33 -61.68
C HIS A 116 -13.68 7.81 -61.13
N GLU A 117 -12.72 8.69 -60.80
CA GLU A 117 -11.49 8.29 -60.10
C GLU A 117 -11.78 7.63 -58.74
N SER A 118 -12.75 8.17 -57.99
CA SER A 118 -13.18 7.57 -56.72
C SER A 118 -13.90 6.23 -56.89
N GLU A 119 -14.70 6.08 -57.95
CA GLU A 119 -15.38 4.85 -58.33
C GLU A 119 -14.37 3.77 -58.73
N LEU A 120 -13.38 4.09 -59.57
CA LEU A 120 -12.28 3.20 -59.94
C LEU A 120 -11.44 2.77 -58.72
N SER A 121 -11.17 3.69 -57.80
CA SER A 121 -10.49 3.39 -56.53
C SER A 121 -11.28 2.40 -55.67
N LEU A 122 -12.60 2.62 -55.53
CA LEU A 122 -13.49 1.74 -54.79
C LEU A 122 -13.64 0.37 -55.48
N LEU A 123 -13.77 0.33 -56.81
CA LEU A 123 -13.83 -0.93 -57.57
C LEU A 123 -12.53 -1.72 -57.48
N ALA A 124 -11.36 -1.08 -57.50
CA ALA A 124 -10.08 -1.73 -57.27
C ALA A 124 -9.97 -2.31 -55.84
N ARG A 125 -10.50 -1.58 -54.84
CA ARG A 125 -10.56 -2.02 -53.45
C ARG A 125 -11.57 -3.16 -53.23
N CYS A 126 -12.72 -3.12 -53.90
CA CYS A 126 -13.68 -4.21 -53.93
C CYS A 126 -13.07 -5.46 -54.59
N LYS A 127 -12.39 -5.33 -55.75
CA LYS A 127 -11.72 -6.47 -56.42
C LYS A 127 -10.64 -7.11 -55.54
N THR A 128 -9.83 -6.31 -54.82
CA THR A 128 -8.85 -6.84 -53.86
C THR A 128 -9.50 -7.49 -52.65
N LEU A 129 -10.57 -6.91 -52.09
CA LEU A 129 -11.33 -7.53 -50.99
C LEU A 129 -12.02 -8.82 -51.43
N THR A 130 -12.65 -8.88 -52.60
CA THR A 130 -13.25 -10.10 -53.16
C THR A 130 -12.19 -11.17 -53.43
N SER A 131 -11.02 -10.80 -53.94
CA SER A 131 -9.88 -11.72 -54.08
C SER A 131 -9.44 -12.29 -52.72
N GLN A 132 -9.29 -11.44 -51.69
CA GLN A 132 -8.93 -11.87 -50.33
C GLN A 132 -10.03 -12.73 -49.68
N ILE A 133 -11.31 -12.44 -49.92
CA ILE A 133 -12.44 -13.26 -49.48
C ILE A 133 -12.40 -14.63 -50.17
N SER A 134 -12.10 -14.69 -51.48
CA SER A 134 -11.99 -15.95 -52.22
C SER A 134 -10.79 -16.79 -51.75
N GLU A 135 -9.63 -16.16 -51.48
CA GLU A 135 -8.48 -16.85 -50.88
C GLU A 135 -8.75 -17.33 -49.45
N ASN A 136 -9.46 -16.55 -48.64
CA ASN A 136 -9.80 -16.97 -47.29
C ASN A 136 -10.87 -18.06 -47.30
N ALA A 137 -11.81 -18.03 -48.24
CA ALA A 137 -12.76 -19.11 -48.46
C ALA A 137 -12.04 -20.41 -48.87
N THR A 138 -11.09 -20.37 -49.81
CA THR A 138 -10.31 -21.57 -50.17
C THR A 138 -9.47 -22.07 -49.00
N LYS A 139 -8.79 -21.20 -48.25
CA LYS A 139 -8.07 -21.56 -47.01
C LYS A 139 -8.98 -22.19 -45.95
N VAL A 140 -10.19 -21.66 -45.75
CA VAL A 140 -11.19 -22.24 -44.83
C VAL A 140 -11.67 -23.60 -45.32
N THR A 141 -11.97 -23.78 -46.61
CA THR A 141 -12.35 -25.10 -47.14
C THR A 141 -11.22 -26.13 -47.08
N ALA A 142 -9.96 -25.71 -47.22
CA ALA A 142 -8.81 -26.58 -47.03
C ALA A 142 -8.61 -26.96 -45.55
N ALA A 143 -8.80 -26.01 -44.63
CA ALA A 143 -8.74 -26.27 -43.20
C ALA A 143 -9.88 -27.19 -42.71
N LEU A 144 -11.09 -27.05 -43.27
CA LEU A 144 -12.21 -27.96 -43.00
C LEU A 144 -11.91 -29.38 -43.51
N LYS A 145 -11.37 -29.54 -44.72
CA LYS A 145 -10.96 -30.86 -45.23
C LYS A 145 -9.88 -31.52 -44.38
N LEU A 146 -8.86 -30.76 -43.97
CA LEU A 146 -7.86 -31.24 -43.02
C LEU A 146 -8.48 -31.65 -41.67
N SER A 147 -9.46 -30.88 -41.18
CA SER A 147 -10.19 -31.22 -39.96
C SER A 147 -11.05 -32.49 -40.11
N ASP A 148 -11.63 -32.74 -41.28
CA ASP A 148 -12.40 -33.96 -41.57
C ASP A 148 -11.48 -35.18 -41.72
N GLU A 149 -10.30 -35.01 -42.36
CA GLU A 149 -9.26 -36.03 -42.46
C GLU A 149 -8.66 -36.39 -41.07
N ASP A 150 -8.38 -35.37 -40.24
CA ASP A 150 -7.95 -35.54 -38.85
C ASP A 150 -9.03 -36.23 -38.02
N GLN A 151 -10.30 -35.84 -38.15
CA GLN A 151 -11.42 -36.48 -37.46
C GLN A 151 -11.58 -37.95 -37.86
N SER A 152 -11.42 -38.28 -39.14
CA SER A 152 -11.44 -39.67 -39.63
C SER A 152 -10.28 -40.50 -39.05
N SER A 153 -9.10 -39.90 -38.95
CA SER A 153 -7.89 -40.52 -38.36
C SER A 153 -8.07 -40.73 -36.85
N ILE A 154 -8.66 -39.76 -36.15
CA ILE A 154 -9.03 -39.85 -34.74
C ILE A 154 -10.04 -40.98 -34.51
N ASP A 155 -11.03 -41.16 -35.38
CA ASP A 155 -12.05 -42.21 -35.23
C ASP A 155 -11.51 -43.62 -35.56
N ILE A 156 -10.49 -43.73 -36.43
CA ILE A 156 -9.70 -44.97 -36.61
C ILE A 156 -8.89 -45.26 -35.33
N LEU A 157 -8.14 -44.29 -34.82
CA LEU A 157 -7.35 -44.44 -33.58
C LEU A 157 -8.22 -44.76 -32.36
N LYS A 158 -9.43 -44.20 -32.25
CA LYS A 158 -10.40 -44.57 -31.21
C LYS A 158 -10.81 -46.04 -31.31
N LYS A 159 -11.02 -46.59 -32.51
CA LYS A 159 -11.33 -48.01 -32.71
C LYS A 159 -10.15 -48.90 -32.33
N GLU A 160 -8.92 -48.50 -32.66
CA GLU A 160 -7.71 -49.22 -32.24
C GLU A 160 -7.51 -49.18 -30.72
N VAL A 161 -7.76 -48.04 -30.07
CA VAL A 161 -7.73 -47.92 -28.60
C VAL A 161 -8.83 -48.76 -27.94
N GLN A 162 -10.05 -48.80 -28.50
CA GLN A 162 -11.11 -49.69 -28.03
C GLN A 162 -10.71 -51.17 -28.19
N HIS A 163 -10.09 -51.55 -29.31
CA HIS A 163 -9.61 -52.91 -29.53
C HIS A 163 -8.49 -53.30 -28.55
N ALA A 164 -7.52 -52.41 -28.32
CA ALA A 164 -6.48 -52.59 -27.31
C ALA A 164 -7.05 -52.67 -25.89
N TRP A 165 -8.07 -51.88 -25.57
CA TRP A 165 -8.78 -51.92 -24.28
C TRP A 165 -9.51 -53.26 -24.08
N HIS A 166 -10.21 -53.77 -25.11
CA HIS A 166 -10.82 -55.10 -25.06
C HIS A 166 -9.78 -56.23 -24.94
N LEU A 167 -8.61 -56.12 -25.56
CA LEU A 167 -7.49 -57.06 -25.37
C LEU A 167 -6.95 -57.05 -23.94
N VAL A 168 -6.82 -55.87 -23.32
CA VAL A 168 -6.42 -55.72 -21.92
C VAL A 168 -7.49 -56.26 -20.97
N GLN A 169 -8.77 -56.02 -21.26
CA GLN A 169 -9.88 -56.54 -20.46
C GLN A 169 -9.94 -58.08 -20.53
N ALA A 170 -9.85 -58.68 -21.73
CA ALA A 170 -9.73 -60.12 -21.89
C ALA A 170 -8.44 -60.71 -21.27
N GLY A 171 -7.40 -59.89 -21.08
CA GLY A 171 -6.22 -60.24 -20.29
C GLY A 171 -6.52 -60.28 -18.79
N LYS A 172 -7.22 -59.27 -18.26
CA LYS A 172 -7.66 -59.21 -16.86
C LYS A 172 -8.65 -60.32 -16.51
N ASP A 173 -9.64 -60.59 -17.36
CA ASP A 173 -10.64 -61.63 -17.11
C ASP A 173 -9.96 -63.02 -17.04
N ARG A 174 -8.91 -63.26 -17.84
CA ARG A 174 -8.04 -64.46 -17.73
C ARG A 174 -7.19 -64.45 -16.46
N GLU A 175 -6.71 -63.30 -16.02
CA GLU A 175 -5.96 -63.17 -14.76
C GLU A 175 -6.86 -63.40 -13.54
N GLU A 176 -8.12 -62.96 -13.57
CA GLU A 176 -9.10 -63.21 -12.52
C GLU A 176 -9.46 -64.70 -12.45
N LEU A 177 -9.71 -65.37 -13.58
CA LEU A 177 -9.88 -66.83 -13.63
C LEU A 177 -8.62 -67.58 -13.13
N ALA A 178 -7.42 -67.07 -13.43
CA ALA A 178 -6.17 -67.62 -12.89
C ALA A 178 -6.04 -67.39 -11.37
N ARG A 179 -6.50 -66.26 -10.85
CA ARG A 179 -6.52 -65.98 -9.40
C ARG A 179 -7.57 -66.81 -8.67
N GLU A 180 -8.75 -67.03 -9.26
CA GLU A 180 -9.79 -67.91 -8.71
C GLU A 180 -9.33 -69.37 -8.67
N THR A 181 -8.67 -69.85 -9.73
CA THR A 181 -8.09 -71.21 -9.75
C THR A 181 -6.91 -71.35 -8.79
N ILE A 182 -6.07 -70.31 -8.61
CA ILE A 182 -5.04 -70.30 -7.56
C ILE A 182 -5.68 -70.26 -6.16
N TYR A 183 -6.79 -69.55 -5.97
CA TYR A 183 -7.51 -69.50 -4.69
C TYR A 183 -8.17 -70.85 -4.37
N SER A 184 -8.80 -71.51 -5.33
CA SER A 184 -9.35 -72.85 -5.13
C SER A 184 -8.25 -73.89 -4.88
N LEU A 185 -7.12 -73.83 -5.60
CA LEU A 185 -5.97 -74.70 -5.35
C LEU A 185 -5.36 -74.47 -3.95
N ARG A 186 -5.22 -73.20 -3.52
CA ARG A 186 -4.79 -72.87 -2.15
C ARG A 186 -5.76 -73.41 -1.10
N LYS A 187 -7.06 -73.27 -1.33
CA LYS A 187 -8.08 -73.83 -0.44
C LYS A 187 -8.01 -75.37 -0.39
N THR A 188 -7.81 -76.04 -1.52
CA THR A 188 -7.61 -77.51 -1.52
C THR A 188 -6.29 -77.92 -0.86
N ILE A 189 -5.24 -77.11 -0.92
CA ILE A 189 -3.99 -77.36 -0.16
C ILE A 189 -4.24 -77.17 1.34
N GLU A 190 -5.04 -76.17 1.73
CA GLU A 190 -5.38 -75.93 3.13
C GLU A 190 -6.33 -77.01 3.70
N ASP A 191 -7.27 -77.50 2.90
CA ASP A 191 -8.18 -78.59 3.26
C ASP A 191 -7.46 -79.97 3.24
N LEU A 192 -6.49 -80.19 2.35
CA LEU A 192 -5.61 -81.36 2.39
C LEU A 192 -4.63 -81.30 3.56
N ASN A 193 -4.07 -80.13 3.90
CA ASN A 193 -3.27 -79.96 5.11
C ASN A 193 -4.11 -80.22 6.37
N ARG A 194 -5.38 -79.78 6.43
CA ARG A 194 -6.31 -80.15 7.50
C ARG A 194 -6.61 -81.65 7.55
N GLN A 195 -6.65 -82.35 6.42
CA GLN A 195 -6.83 -83.81 6.39
C GLN A 195 -5.56 -84.56 6.82
N ILE A 196 -4.38 -84.02 6.56
CA ILE A 196 -3.09 -84.56 7.04
C ILE A 196 -2.94 -84.31 8.55
N GLU A 197 -3.22 -83.09 9.02
CA GLU A 197 -3.23 -82.73 10.46
C GLU A 197 -4.31 -83.50 11.26
N ALA A 198 -5.37 -83.98 10.60
CA ALA A 198 -6.43 -84.80 11.21
C ALA A 198 -6.21 -86.33 11.10
N THR A 199 -5.09 -86.79 10.54
CA THR A 199 -4.80 -88.24 10.36
C THR A 199 -3.53 -88.73 11.08
N GLU A 200 -2.76 -87.85 11.73
CA GLU A 200 -1.59 -88.23 12.54
C GLU A 200 -1.86 -88.45 14.05
N THR A 201 -3.13 -88.53 14.49
CA THR A 201 -3.47 -89.10 15.82
C THR A 201 -4.55 -90.18 15.76
N GLU A 202 -4.12 -91.39 16.13
CA GLU A 202 -4.89 -92.52 16.69
C GLU A 202 -5.70 -93.44 15.75
N HIS A 203 -4.98 -94.36 15.12
CA HIS A 203 -5.46 -95.73 14.92
C HIS A 203 -5.81 -96.40 16.27
N ILE A 204 -7.08 -96.51 16.65
CA ILE A 204 -7.57 -97.56 17.58
C ILE A 204 -8.84 -98.24 17.03
N THR A 205 -8.74 -99.56 16.98
CA THR A 205 -9.59 -100.59 16.37
C THR A 205 -11.05 -100.75 16.83
N GLN A 206 -11.94 -100.92 15.84
CA GLN A 206 -12.94 -101.99 15.71
C GLN A 206 -13.94 -102.31 16.85
N GLU A 207 -15.17 -101.75 16.76
CA GLU A 207 -16.43 -102.43 17.15
C GLU A 207 -17.52 -102.01 16.13
N ALA A 208 -17.91 -102.82 15.14
CA ALA A 208 -18.65 -104.08 15.21
C ALA A 208 -20.15 -103.94 15.60
N LYS A 209 -20.96 -103.48 14.63
CA LYS A 209 -22.05 -104.28 14.04
C LYS A 209 -22.97 -105.04 15.02
N LEU A 210 -23.89 -104.35 15.71
CA LEU A 210 -24.93 -105.03 16.52
C LEU A 210 -26.39 -104.58 16.31
N GLU A 211 -26.70 -103.60 15.46
CA GLU A 211 -28.09 -103.13 15.23
C GLU A 211 -28.59 -103.23 13.76
N GLU A 212 -27.78 -103.74 12.82
CA GLU A 212 -28.22 -104.01 11.43
C GLU A 212 -29.25 -105.16 11.28
N TYR A 213 -29.71 -105.76 12.38
CA TYR A 213 -30.75 -106.80 12.39
C TYR A 213 -31.95 -106.45 13.27
N LEU A 214 -32.31 -105.16 13.33
CA LEU A 214 -33.68 -104.74 13.65
C LEU A 214 -34.67 -105.14 12.54
N GLN A 215 -34.93 -106.44 12.48
CA GLN A 215 -36.29 -106.96 12.44
C GLN A 215 -37.14 -106.53 11.24
N GLU A 216 -36.58 -106.61 10.03
CA GLU A 216 -37.34 -106.64 8.77
C GLU A 216 -38.22 -107.93 8.63
N ARG A 217 -38.44 -108.67 9.74
CA ARG A 217 -38.92 -110.04 9.71
C ARG A 217 -39.46 -110.59 11.06
N GLU A 218 -40.44 -110.02 11.77
CA GLU A 218 -41.85 -109.76 11.37
C GLU A 218 -42.51 -110.81 10.45
N LYS A 219 -41.85 -111.22 9.38
CA LYS A 219 -42.32 -112.27 8.50
C LYS A 219 -42.08 -113.66 9.07
N LEU A 220 -43.17 -114.07 9.73
CA LEU A 220 -43.83 -115.36 9.62
C LEU A 220 -43.50 -116.34 10.75
N LEU A 221 -44.48 -116.47 11.65
CA LEU A 221 -45.01 -117.77 12.04
C LEU A 221 -43.97 -118.76 12.63
N ARG A 222 -43.20 -118.27 13.61
CA ARG A 222 -42.94 -119.04 14.85
C ARG A 222 -44.11 -118.94 15.83
N GLU A 223 -45.19 -118.25 15.46
CA GLU A 223 -46.52 -118.41 16.02
C GLU A 223 -46.98 -119.86 15.91
N CYS A 224 -46.80 -120.62 16.99
CA CYS A 224 -47.86 -121.42 17.62
C CYS A 224 -47.27 -122.16 18.84
N ASP A 225 -46.14 -122.84 18.67
CA ASP A 225 -45.74 -123.91 19.60
C ASP A 225 -45.04 -123.43 20.89
N GLN A 226 -44.46 -122.23 20.90
CA GLN A 226 -43.71 -121.71 22.08
C GLN A 226 -44.60 -121.18 23.21
N LEU A 227 -45.89 -120.89 22.95
CA LEU A 227 -46.79 -120.24 23.91
C LEU A 227 -47.12 -121.11 25.13
N ALA A 228 -46.87 -122.42 25.09
CA ALA A 228 -47.05 -123.31 26.23
C ALA A 228 -46.02 -123.09 27.36
N ALA A 229 -44.83 -122.58 27.07
CA ALA A 229 -43.73 -122.47 28.05
C ALA A 229 -43.74 -121.18 28.88
N HIS A 230 -44.35 -120.10 28.39
CA HIS A 230 -44.20 -118.76 28.96
C HIS A 230 -44.88 -118.58 30.33
N ASN A 231 -45.99 -119.27 30.59
CA ASN A 231 -46.84 -119.03 31.78
C ASN A 231 -46.16 -119.32 33.12
N VAL A 232 -45.09 -120.13 33.17
CA VAL A 232 -44.40 -120.45 34.42
C VAL A 232 -43.48 -119.30 34.89
N GLN A 233 -42.96 -118.49 33.97
CA GLN A 233 -42.01 -117.42 34.27
C GLN A 233 -42.66 -116.20 34.96
N MET A 234 -43.91 -115.87 34.59
CA MET A 234 -44.56 -114.61 35.02
C MET A 234 -44.88 -114.52 36.52
N SER A 235 -44.83 -115.64 37.26
CA SER A 235 -45.15 -115.62 38.70
C SER A 235 -44.01 -115.12 39.60
N THR A 236 -42.76 -115.14 39.14
CA THR A 236 -41.60 -114.73 39.96
C THR A 236 -41.37 -113.22 39.97
N ASP A 237 -41.80 -112.52 38.93
CA ASP A 237 -41.41 -111.12 38.73
C ASP A 237 -42.23 -110.15 39.61
N ASN A 238 -43.45 -110.54 40.00
CA ASN A 238 -44.35 -109.72 40.82
C ASN A 238 -43.84 -109.45 42.24
N GLU A 239 -43.09 -110.37 42.88
CA GLU A 239 -42.58 -110.15 44.25
C GLU A 239 -41.44 -109.12 44.32
N THR A 240 -40.70 -108.94 43.22
CA THR A 240 -39.57 -108.00 43.18
C THR A 240 -40.04 -106.55 43.11
N MET A 241 -41.16 -106.30 42.43
CA MET A 241 -41.64 -104.95 42.13
C MET A 241 -42.28 -104.22 43.33
N SER A 242 -42.77 -104.94 44.34
CA SER A 242 -43.33 -104.30 45.55
C SER A 242 -42.26 -103.67 46.45
N ARG A 243 -41.05 -104.24 46.50
CA ARG A 243 -39.97 -103.74 47.38
C ARG A 243 -39.32 -102.44 46.88
N THR A 244 -39.39 -102.14 45.59
CA THR A 244 -38.81 -100.92 45.02
C THR A 244 -39.66 -99.69 45.32
N LEU A 245 -40.99 -99.82 45.36
CA LEU A 245 -41.94 -98.72 45.64
C LEU A 245 -41.68 -98.03 46.99
N GLU A 246 -41.59 -98.78 48.10
CA GLU A 246 -41.37 -98.19 49.44
C GLU A 246 -40.07 -97.37 49.55
N THR A 247 -39.04 -97.72 48.75
CA THR A 247 -37.76 -96.99 48.76
C THR A 247 -37.84 -95.65 48.01
N LEU A 248 -38.75 -95.52 47.05
CA LEU A 248 -38.94 -94.31 46.27
C LEU A 248 -39.76 -93.27 47.04
N GLU A 249 -40.80 -93.69 47.75
CA GLU A 249 -41.66 -92.77 48.53
C GLU A 249 -40.86 -92.00 49.60
N ARG A 250 -39.95 -92.67 50.30
CA ARG A 250 -39.11 -92.04 51.34
C ARG A 250 -38.19 -90.95 50.77
N ARG A 251 -37.62 -91.17 49.58
CA ARG A 251 -36.76 -90.20 48.89
C ARG A 251 -37.52 -88.96 48.39
N VAL A 252 -38.81 -89.09 48.11
CA VAL A 252 -39.66 -87.96 47.68
C VAL A 252 -39.92 -86.99 48.85
N ALA A 253 -40.09 -87.51 50.07
CA ALA A 253 -40.30 -86.68 51.25
C ALA A 253 -39.07 -85.81 51.59
N GLU A 254 -37.87 -86.40 51.63
CA GLU A 254 -36.62 -85.69 51.92
C GLU A 254 -36.36 -84.54 50.93
N ALA A 255 -36.61 -84.79 49.63
CA ALA A 255 -36.47 -83.76 48.58
C ALA A 255 -37.50 -82.61 48.69
N GLN A 256 -38.65 -82.82 49.34
CA GLN A 256 -39.65 -81.76 49.54
C GLN A 256 -39.24 -80.78 50.65
N ASP A 257 -38.63 -81.26 51.73
CA ASP A 257 -38.17 -80.40 52.83
C ASP A 257 -36.96 -79.53 52.41
N GLU A 258 -36.01 -80.09 51.65
CA GLU A 258 -34.90 -79.33 51.05
C GLU A 258 -35.41 -78.22 50.10
N LEU A 259 -36.47 -78.49 49.34
CA LEU A 259 -37.10 -77.53 48.44
C LEU A 259 -37.77 -76.36 49.19
N ILE A 260 -38.24 -76.56 50.43
CA ILE A 260 -38.80 -75.48 51.25
C ILE A 260 -37.68 -74.59 51.80
N GLN A 261 -36.63 -75.18 52.38
CA GLN A 261 -35.50 -74.44 52.94
C GLN A 261 -34.78 -73.58 51.89
N THR A 262 -34.56 -74.13 50.69
CA THR A 262 -33.95 -73.39 49.57
C THR A 262 -34.80 -72.22 49.09
N LYS A 263 -36.15 -72.32 49.11
CA LYS A 263 -37.06 -71.21 48.77
C LYS A 263 -36.98 -70.05 49.76
N ASP A 264 -36.85 -70.31 51.07
CA ASP A 264 -36.72 -69.25 52.06
C ASP A 264 -35.37 -68.52 51.99
N VAL A 265 -34.28 -69.26 51.76
CA VAL A 265 -32.96 -68.65 51.50
C VAL A 265 -32.98 -67.77 50.24
N LEU A 266 -33.62 -68.23 49.17
CA LEU A 266 -33.82 -67.43 47.95
C LEU A 266 -34.64 -66.16 48.20
N ARG A 267 -35.65 -66.20 49.08
CA ARG A 267 -36.46 -65.02 49.44
C ARG A 267 -35.62 -63.97 50.18
N ILE A 268 -34.77 -64.40 51.12
CA ILE A 268 -33.87 -63.49 51.84
C ILE A 268 -32.85 -62.87 50.88
N LYS A 269 -32.22 -63.68 50.00
CA LYS A 269 -31.23 -63.20 49.03
C LYS A 269 -31.81 -62.21 48.01
N LYS A 270 -33.08 -62.34 47.62
CA LYS A 270 -33.76 -61.34 46.79
C LYS A 270 -33.90 -59.99 47.51
N LEU A 271 -34.33 -59.98 48.77
CA LEU A 271 -34.46 -58.74 49.55
C LEU A 271 -33.12 -58.04 49.81
N GLU A 272 -32.04 -58.79 50.01
CA GLU A 272 -30.68 -58.25 50.08
C GLU A 272 -30.26 -57.63 48.73
N GLY A 273 -30.54 -58.31 47.61
CA GLY A 273 -30.29 -57.80 46.26
C GLY A 273 -31.02 -56.49 45.97
N ASP A 274 -32.32 -56.40 46.30
CA ASP A 274 -33.13 -55.18 46.11
C ASP A 274 -32.60 -53.99 46.93
N GLN A 275 -32.10 -54.22 48.15
CA GLN A 275 -31.52 -53.17 48.98
C GLN A 275 -30.18 -52.68 48.41
N GLU A 276 -29.32 -53.60 47.96
CA GLU A 276 -28.02 -53.25 47.41
C GLU A 276 -28.16 -52.57 46.04
N GLN A 277 -29.14 -52.97 45.23
CA GLN A 277 -29.47 -52.29 43.98
C GLN A 277 -29.93 -50.83 44.23
N ARG A 278 -30.76 -50.57 45.24
CA ARG A 278 -31.15 -49.20 45.63
C ARG A 278 -29.98 -48.35 46.14
N ARG A 279 -28.96 -48.96 46.78
CA ARG A 279 -27.72 -48.26 47.16
C ARG A 279 -26.90 -47.92 45.93
N ARG A 280 -26.72 -48.90 45.05
CA ARG A 280 -26.03 -48.73 43.76
C ARG A 280 -26.66 -47.63 42.92
N GLU A 281 -27.98 -47.59 42.78
CA GLU A 281 -28.70 -46.54 42.03
C GLU A 281 -28.49 -45.13 42.60
N LYS A 282 -28.34 -44.97 43.92
CA LYS A 282 -28.00 -43.67 44.53
C LYS A 282 -26.57 -43.25 44.19
N ILE A 283 -25.60 -44.15 44.36
CA ILE A 283 -24.19 -43.90 44.06
C ILE A 283 -24.00 -43.65 42.55
N GLU A 284 -24.73 -44.35 41.68
CA GLU A 284 -24.72 -44.10 40.23
C GLU A 284 -25.31 -42.74 39.84
N LYS A 285 -26.31 -42.22 40.58
CA LYS A 285 -26.80 -40.84 40.41
C LYS A 285 -25.77 -39.82 40.87
N GLU A 286 -25.24 -39.97 42.09
CA GLU A 286 -24.19 -39.09 42.63
C GLU A 286 -22.94 -39.07 41.72
N LEU A 287 -22.55 -40.21 41.15
CA LEU A 287 -21.47 -40.29 40.15
C LEU A 287 -21.81 -39.60 38.83
N LYS A 288 -23.06 -39.65 38.36
CA LYS A 288 -23.50 -38.93 37.16
C LYS A 288 -23.49 -37.42 37.40
N ASP A 289 -24.02 -36.97 38.52
CA ASP A 289 -24.09 -35.54 38.87
C ASP A 289 -22.67 -34.97 39.06
N MET A 290 -21.77 -35.71 39.72
CA MET A 290 -20.37 -35.30 39.86
C MET A 290 -19.61 -35.32 38.52
N LYS A 291 -19.90 -36.27 37.61
CA LYS A 291 -19.32 -36.25 36.25
C LYS A 291 -19.81 -35.04 35.45
N ALA A 292 -21.11 -34.75 35.47
CA ALA A 292 -21.67 -33.58 34.80
C ALA A 292 -21.07 -32.26 35.35
N LEU A 293 -20.86 -32.16 36.66
CA LEU A 293 -20.20 -31.02 37.29
C LEU A 293 -18.72 -30.91 36.87
N ILE A 294 -18.00 -32.04 36.76
CA ILE A 294 -16.61 -32.07 36.27
C ILE A 294 -16.56 -31.64 34.80
N GLU A 295 -17.45 -32.13 33.94
CA GLU A 295 -17.54 -31.73 32.52
C GLU A 295 -17.90 -30.24 32.37
N GLN A 296 -18.81 -29.71 33.19
CA GLN A 296 -19.11 -28.28 33.25
C GLN A 296 -17.87 -27.46 33.67
N LYS A 297 -17.11 -27.92 34.68
CA LYS A 297 -15.87 -27.24 35.07
C LYS A 297 -14.75 -27.41 34.05
N GLN A 298 -14.69 -28.51 33.33
CA GLN A 298 -13.74 -28.74 32.24
C GLN A 298 -13.99 -27.76 31.09
N THR A 299 -15.27 -27.57 30.70
CA THR A 299 -15.65 -26.59 29.66
C THR A 299 -15.45 -25.14 30.12
N GLU A 300 -15.74 -24.79 31.38
CA GLU A 300 -15.38 -23.48 31.93
C GLU A 300 -13.86 -23.23 31.93
N ILE A 301 -13.05 -24.25 32.23
CA ILE A 301 -11.58 -24.17 32.21
C ILE A 301 -11.08 -24.02 30.77
N GLN A 302 -11.60 -24.79 29.82
CA GLN A 302 -11.24 -24.69 28.40
C GLN A 302 -11.62 -23.31 27.82
N GLY A 303 -12.81 -22.79 28.14
CA GLY A 303 -13.21 -21.44 27.75
C GLY A 303 -12.28 -20.37 28.33
N LYS A 304 -11.91 -20.48 29.62
CA LYS A 304 -10.94 -19.57 30.25
C LYS A 304 -9.55 -19.69 29.65
N GLN A 305 -9.08 -20.90 29.35
CA GLN A 305 -7.80 -21.14 28.66
C GLN A 305 -7.79 -20.50 27.27
N ALA A 306 -8.86 -20.64 26.49
CA ALA A 306 -9.00 -19.96 25.20
C ALA A 306 -8.94 -18.43 25.33
N THR A 307 -9.63 -17.84 26.33
CA THR A 307 -9.56 -16.39 26.56
C THR A 307 -8.17 -15.93 27.03
N ILE A 308 -7.46 -16.73 27.82
CA ILE A 308 -6.09 -16.42 28.26
C ILE A 308 -5.12 -16.50 27.07
N GLU A 309 -5.30 -17.48 26.18
CA GLU A 309 -4.45 -17.64 25.00
C GLU A 309 -4.70 -16.52 23.97
N GLN A 310 -5.96 -16.12 23.77
CA GLN A 310 -6.30 -14.93 22.97
C GLN A 310 -5.66 -13.66 23.57
N GLN A 311 -5.80 -13.45 24.89
CA GLN A 311 -5.19 -12.30 25.57
C GLN A 311 -3.66 -12.32 25.49
N ARG A 312 -3.03 -13.51 25.52
CA ARG A 312 -1.58 -13.65 25.29
C ARG A 312 -1.19 -13.21 23.88
N GLN A 313 -1.87 -13.72 22.86
CA GLN A 313 -1.63 -13.33 21.47
C GLN A 313 -1.85 -11.82 21.25
N GLU A 314 -2.88 -11.24 21.86
CA GLU A 314 -3.11 -9.79 21.87
C GLU A 314 -1.96 -9.03 22.57
N THR A 315 -1.47 -9.51 23.72
CA THR A 315 -0.32 -8.88 24.39
C THR A 315 1.00 -9.03 23.63
N GLU A 316 1.25 -10.17 22.97
CA GLU A 316 2.43 -10.38 22.12
C GLU A 316 2.36 -9.51 20.87
N HIS A 317 1.18 -9.39 20.25
CA HIS A 317 0.95 -8.46 19.14
C HIS A 317 1.18 -7.00 19.56
N LEU A 318 0.62 -6.57 20.70
CA LEU A 318 0.84 -5.22 21.23
C LEU A 318 2.32 -4.98 21.60
N GLN A 319 3.03 -5.97 22.15
CA GLN A 319 4.47 -5.87 22.41
C GLN A 319 5.28 -5.75 21.11
N ALA A 320 4.94 -6.53 20.08
CA ALA A 320 5.56 -6.43 18.76
C ALA A 320 5.31 -5.05 18.11
N VAL A 321 4.09 -4.51 18.22
CA VAL A 321 3.73 -3.17 17.74
C VAL A 321 4.48 -2.07 18.51
N VAL A 322 4.58 -2.19 19.84
CA VAL A 322 5.37 -1.25 20.67
C VAL A 322 6.85 -1.31 20.29
N ALA A 323 7.42 -2.51 20.08
CA ALA A 323 8.80 -2.67 19.65
C ALA A 323 9.04 -2.10 18.23
N SER A 324 8.11 -2.28 17.29
CA SER A 324 8.23 -1.67 15.95
C SER A 324 8.12 -0.16 15.99
N LEU A 325 7.20 0.40 16.79
CA LEU A 325 7.05 1.85 16.98
C LEU A 325 8.25 2.46 17.70
N GLN A 326 8.87 1.76 18.66
CA GLN A 326 10.13 2.18 19.28
C GLN A 326 11.28 2.21 18.26
N ALA A 327 11.44 1.15 17.46
CA ALA A 327 12.47 1.09 16.41
C ALA A 327 12.24 2.12 15.29
N GLU A 328 10.99 2.47 14.98
CA GLU A 328 10.64 3.53 14.04
C GLU A 328 10.92 4.92 14.64
N ASN A 329 10.55 5.16 15.89
CA ASN A 329 10.87 6.39 16.62
C ASN A 329 12.38 6.59 16.79
N GLU A 330 13.17 5.53 17.00
CA GLU A 330 14.64 5.61 16.98
C GLU A 330 15.21 5.99 15.60
N LYS A 331 14.61 5.49 14.51
CA LYS A 331 14.99 5.87 13.14
C LYS A 331 14.63 7.33 12.84
N GLU A 332 13.44 7.78 13.24
CA GLU A 332 13.03 9.17 13.07
C GLU A 332 13.84 10.12 13.96
N ASN A 333 14.22 9.74 15.18
CA ASN A 333 15.15 10.54 16.00
C ASN A 333 16.55 10.63 15.35
N LYS A 334 17.06 9.54 14.76
CA LYS A 334 18.32 9.58 13.99
C LYS A 334 18.21 10.49 12.76
N ARG A 335 17.12 10.38 11.98
CA ARG A 335 16.82 11.28 10.85
C ARG A 335 16.70 12.73 11.30
N PHE A 336 16.04 12.98 12.43
CA PHE A 336 15.91 14.31 13.02
C PHE A 336 17.29 14.86 13.39
N MET A 337 18.13 14.10 14.09
CA MET A 337 19.52 14.50 14.41
C MET A 337 20.37 14.75 13.15
N GLU A 338 20.25 13.92 12.11
CA GLU A 338 20.93 14.12 10.82
C GLU A 338 20.45 15.40 10.11
N ILE A 339 19.14 15.67 10.12
CA ILE A 339 18.55 16.89 9.54
C ILE A 339 18.98 18.12 10.35
N THR A 340 18.95 18.07 11.69
CA THR A 340 19.43 19.16 12.54
C THR A 340 20.92 19.42 12.31
N GLY A 341 21.75 18.38 12.20
CA GLY A 341 23.16 18.50 11.84
C GLY A 341 23.38 19.16 10.48
N ARG A 342 22.63 18.73 9.45
CA ARG A 342 22.65 19.38 8.12
C ARG A 342 22.20 20.83 8.17
N ILE A 343 21.17 21.16 8.97
CA ILE A 343 20.73 22.54 9.17
C ILE A 343 21.88 23.36 9.75
N THR A 344 22.50 22.92 10.85
CA THR A 344 23.64 23.62 11.46
C THR A 344 24.84 23.74 10.51
N ASP A 345 25.13 22.72 9.69
CA ASP A 345 26.18 22.80 8.67
C ASP A 345 25.84 23.81 7.56
N THR A 346 24.57 23.90 7.14
CA THR A 346 24.13 24.90 6.17
C THR A 346 24.08 26.31 6.75
N GLU A 347 23.74 26.48 8.03
CA GLU A 347 23.80 27.76 8.73
C GLU A 347 25.26 28.22 8.89
N ASN A 348 26.17 27.31 9.27
CA ASN A 348 27.60 27.59 9.33
C ASN A 348 28.16 27.98 7.96
N ARG A 349 27.84 27.23 6.90
CA ARG A 349 28.21 27.58 5.52
C ARG A 349 27.61 28.89 5.04
N LEU A 350 26.36 29.21 5.42
CA LEU A 350 25.72 30.47 5.10
C LEU A 350 26.42 31.63 5.82
N ASN A 351 26.77 31.46 7.11
CA ASN A 351 27.52 32.44 7.88
C ASN A 351 28.94 32.65 7.30
N GLU A 352 29.64 31.59 6.90
CA GLU A 352 30.90 31.67 6.16
C GLU A 352 30.73 32.38 4.80
N GLN A 353 29.64 32.11 4.08
CA GLN A 353 29.31 32.82 2.83
C GLN A 353 28.98 34.30 3.07
N ILE A 354 28.32 34.66 4.16
CA ILE A 354 28.08 36.06 4.54
C ILE A 354 29.40 36.76 4.90
N ILE A 355 30.31 36.09 5.62
CA ILE A 355 31.64 36.62 5.97
C ILE A 355 32.53 36.76 4.72
N THR A 356 32.50 35.81 3.79
CA THR A 356 33.24 35.92 2.53
C THR A 356 32.63 36.95 1.59
N ASN A 357 31.31 37.01 1.47
CA ASN A 357 30.62 37.99 0.63
C ASN A 357 30.81 39.42 1.16
N SER A 358 30.75 39.66 2.47
CA SER A 358 31.09 40.97 3.06
C SER A 358 32.56 41.35 2.85
N LYS A 359 33.51 40.40 2.92
CA LYS A 359 34.92 40.64 2.54
C LYS A 359 35.07 40.95 1.04
N MET A 360 34.37 40.23 0.17
CA MET A 360 34.36 40.47 -1.28
C MET A 360 33.70 41.80 -1.63
N GLN A 361 32.66 42.21 -0.90
CA GLN A 361 32.00 43.50 -1.05
C GLN A 361 32.93 44.64 -0.62
N ALA A 362 33.66 44.49 0.49
CA ALA A 362 34.70 45.44 0.90
C ALA A 362 35.84 45.52 -0.14
N ALA A 363 36.28 44.37 -0.67
CA ALA A 363 37.28 44.32 -1.75
C ALA A 363 36.75 44.95 -3.06
N ASN A 364 35.48 44.75 -3.40
CA ASN A 364 34.85 45.38 -4.56
C ASN A 364 34.73 46.90 -4.37
N ILE A 365 34.38 47.40 -3.17
CA ILE A 365 34.36 48.84 -2.88
C ILE A 365 35.77 49.45 -3.02
N ALA A 366 36.80 48.76 -2.53
CA ALA A 366 38.20 49.18 -2.72
C ALA A 366 38.60 49.15 -4.21
N ARG A 367 38.20 48.10 -4.95
CA ARG A 367 38.49 47.96 -6.38
C ARG A 367 37.72 48.95 -7.24
N GLU A 368 36.51 49.33 -6.85
CA GLU A 368 35.74 50.41 -7.45
C GLU A 368 36.41 51.77 -7.23
N ALA A 369 36.99 52.02 -6.05
CA ALA A 369 37.77 53.23 -5.80
C ALA A 369 39.02 53.26 -6.70
N GLU A 370 39.80 52.18 -6.74
CA GLU A 370 40.94 52.05 -7.66
C GLU A 370 40.53 52.20 -9.14
N LEU A 371 39.39 51.65 -9.54
CA LEU A 371 38.85 51.79 -10.90
C LEU A 371 38.37 53.23 -11.18
N ARG A 372 37.81 53.95 -10.20
CA ARG A 372 37.49 55.38 -10.35
C ARG A 372 38.76 56.18 -10.59
N ASP A 373 39.78 56.00 -9.74
CA ASP A 373 41.10 56.65 -9.90
C ASP A 373 41.72 56.33 -11.27
N GLN A 374 41.68 55.06 -11.69
CA GLN A 374 42.13 54.65 -13.02
C GLN A 374 41.27 55.23 -14.14
N THR A 375 39.95 55.38 -13.98
CA THR A 375 39.11 56.05 -15.00
C THR A 375 39.42 57.54 -15.09
N GLU A 376 39.79 58.22 -14.01
CA GLU A 376 40.28 59.60 -14.09
C GLU A 376 41.61 59.70 -14.86
N VAL A 377 42.54 58.76 -14.62
CA VAL A 377 43.79 58.66 -15.38
C VAL A 377 43.51 58.34 -16.86
N ILE A 378 42.60 57.41 -17.15
CA ILE A 378 42.17 57.07 -18.52
C ILE A 378 41.48 58.26 -19.18
N ASN A 379 40.70 59.07 -18.46
CA ASN A 379 40.05 60.25 -19.03
C ASN A 379 41.08 61.36 -19.37
N LYS A 380 42.12 61.54 -18.54
CA LYS A 380 43.29 62.37 -18.87
C LYS A 380 44.00 61.84 -20.13
N MET A 381 44.31 60.55 -20.16
CA MET A 381 44.92 59.89 -21.33
C MET A 381 44.04 59.90 -22.59
N LYS A 382 42.71 59.91 -22.46
CA LYS A 382 41.76 60.06 -23.58
C LYS A 382 41.79 61.48 -24.14
N ALA A 383 41.86 62.50 -23.30
CA ALA A 383 42.02 63.88 -23.76
C ALA A 383 43.36 64.08 -24.52
N ASP A 384 44.43 63.46 -24.03
CA ASP A 384 45.73 63.44 -24.72
C ASP A 384 45.67 62.62 -26.02
N LYS A 385 44.99 61.46 -26.02
CA LYS A 385 44.74 60.67 -27.22
C LYS A 385 43.94 61.46 -28.25
N GLU A 386 42.90 62.20 -27.85
CA GLU A 386 42.11 63.04 -28.76
C GLU A 386 42.95 64.15 -29.40
N ARG A 387 43.87 64.76 -28.64
CA ARG A 387 44.88 65.68 -29.20
C ARG A 387 45.73 64.98 -30.27
N VAL A 388 46.23 63.77 -29.98
CA VAL A 388 47.08 63.01 -30.89
C VAL A 388 46.31 62.48 -32.11
N THR A 389 45.06 62.04 -31.96
CA THR A 389 44.24 61.57 -33.09
C THR A 389 43.82 62.72 -34.01
N LYS A 390 43.46 63.90 -33.47
CA LYS A 390 43.25 65.11 -34.28
C LYS A 390 44.48 65.46 -35.12
N MET A 391 45.68 65.25 -34.59
CA MET A 391 46.95 65.42 -35.30
C MET A 391 47.20 64.29 -36.33
N HIS A 392 46.87 63.04 -35.99
CA HIS A 392 46.99 61.89 -36.89
C HIS A 392 46.00 61.97 -38.07
N ASP A 393 44.75 62.35 -37.86
CA ASP A 393 43.75 62.50 -38.93
C ASP A 393 44.15 63.59 -39.93
N LEU A 394 44.78 64.66 -39.45
CA LEU A 394 45.34 65.72 -40.31
C LEU A 394 46.46 65.18 -41.22
N LEU A 395 47.32 64.29 -40.69
CA LEU A 395 48.37 63.63 -41.46
C LEU A 395 47.80 62.55 -42.39
N LYS A 396 46.82 61.78 -41.93
CA LYS A 396 46.18 60.71 -42.70
C LYS A 396 45.44 61.25 -43.91
N ARG A 397 44.74 62.39 -43.81
CA ARG A 397 44.11 63.05 -44.97
C ARG A 397 45.14 63.42 -46.04
N LYS A 398 46.32 63.92 -45.65
CA LYS A 398 47.42 64.20 -46.59
C LYS A 398 47.95 62.93 -47.25
N MET A 399 48.10 61.85 -46.46
CA MET A 399 48.58 60.57 -46.98
C MET A 399 47.59 59.90 -47.92
N GLN A 400 46.29 59.99 -47.62
CA GLN A 400 45.22 59.39 -48.43
C GLN A 400 45.09 60.10 -49.78
N GLN A 401 45.24 61.43 -49.80
CA GLN A 401 45.31 62.18 -51.06
C GLN A 401 46.49 61.72 -51.94
N THR A 402 47.67 61.47 -51.36
CA THR A 402 48.81 60.91 -52.12
C THR A 402 48.64 59.43 -52.53
N GLU A 403 47.80 58.65 -51.86
CA GLU A 403 47.48 57.27 -52.27
C GLU A 403 46.46 57.24 -53.41
N ASP A 404 45.48 58.14 -53.41
CA ASP A 404 44.49 58.23 -54.48
C ASP A 404 45.11 58.76 -55.78
N ASP A 405 46.04 59.72 -55.69
CA ASP A 405 46.90 60.13 -56.81
C ASP A 405 47.72 58.94 -57.37
N ARG A 406 48.20 58.04 -56.50
CA ARG A 406 48.94 56.85 -56.93
C ARG A 406 48.04 55.81 -57.61
N LYS A 407 46.83 55.58 -57.09
CA LYS A 407 45.87 54.64 -57.68
C LYS A 407 45.42 55.09 -59.07
N ALA A 408 45.19 56.38 -59.27
CA ALA A 408 44.86 56.92 -60.60
C ALA A 408 45.95 56.61 -61.64
N LEU A 409 47.23 56.57 -61.23
CA LEU A 409 48.36 56.16 -62.08
C LEU A 409 48.44 54.63 -62.24
N ASP A 410 48.23 53.86 -61.16
CA ASP A 410 48.21 52.39 -61.19
C ASP A 410 47.08 51.86 -62.11
N ASP A 411 45.89 52.48 -62.10
CA ASP A 411 44.73 52.11 -62.91
C ASP A 411 44.94 52.44 -64.41
N GLN A 412 45.57 53.59 -64.72
CA GLN A 412 45.99 53.92 -66.09
C GLN A 412 47.01 52.90 -66.62
N HIS A 413 47.96 52.50 -65.78
CA HIS A 413 48.94 51.47 -66.12
C HIS A 413 48.29 50.08 -66.31
N ALA A 414 47.28 49.73 -65.50
CA ALA A 414 46.54 48.47 -65.63
C ALA A 414 45.70 48.41 -66.92
N ALA A 415 45.05 49.50 -67.32
CA ALA A 415 44.29 49.58 -68.58
C ALA A 415 45.17 49.30 -69.80
N LEU A 416 46.31 50.00 -69.92
CA LEU A 416 47.29 49.79 -71.01
C LEU A 416 47.85 48.36 -71.01
N LYS A 417 48.05 47.76 -69.83
CA LYS A 417 48.52 46.37 -69.71
C LYS A 417 47.45 45.35 -70.15
N SER A 418 46.17 45.67 -69.97
CA SER A 418 45.05 44.84 -70.43
C SER A 418 44.96 44.84 -71.96
N GLU A 419 45.11 46.00 -72.61
CA GLU A 419 45.14 46.13 -74.08
C GLU A 419 46.29 45.33 -74.71
N ILE A 420 47.49 45.40 -74.13
CA ILE A 420 48.64 44.57 -74.54
C ILE A 420 48.30 43.08 -74.45
N SER A 421 47.71 42.63 -73.33
CA SER A 421 47.34 41.21 -73.15
C SER A 421 46.24 40.71 -74.10
N GLY A 422 45.42 41.62 -74.65
CA GLY A 422 44.42 41.31 -75.66
C GLY A 422 45.09 40.99 -77.00
N ILE A 423 45.98 41.86 -77.46
CA ILE A 423 46.74 41.70 -78.70
C ILE A 423 47.66 40.47 -78.64
N GLU A 424 48.28 40.20 -77.49
CA GLU A 424 49.09 38.98 -77.28
C GLU A 424 48.25 37.70 -77.45
N LYS A 425 47.00 37.68 -76.93
CA LYS A 425 46.11 36.52 -77.06
C LYS A 425 45.61 36.28 -78.48
N GLU A 426 45.40 37.33 -79.28
CA GLU A 426 45.06 37.18 -80.71
C GLU A 426 46.23 36.59 -81.51
N VAL A 427 47.47 36.96 -81.18
CA VAL A 427 48.69 36.38 -81.77
C VAL A 427 48.90 34.91 -81.34
N GLU A 428 48.61 34.57 -80.08
CA GLU A 428 48.70 33.18 -79.59
C GLU A 428 47.63 32.27 -80.23
N ALA A 429 46.40 32.76 -80.42
CA ALA A 429 45.31 32.02 -81.06
C ALA A 429 45.63 31.66 -82.52
N LEU A 430 46.16 32.61 -83.30
CA LEU A 430 46.57 32.38 -84.69
C LEU A 430 47.75 31.39 -84.80
N LYS A 431 48.65 31.34 -83.81
CA LYS A 431 49.71 30.32 -83.74
C LYS A 431 49.17 28.93 -83.38
N GLN A 432 48.26 28.82 -82.43
CA GLN A 432 47.70 27.53 -82.02
C GLN A 432 46.86 26.88 -83.13
N GLN A 433 46.14 27.67 -83.93
CA GLN A 433 45.44 27.15 -85.11
C GLN A 433 46.42 26.55 -86.14
N ALA A 434 47.56 27.21 -86.40
CA ALA A 434 48.58 26.72 -87.32
C ALA A 434 49.34 25.47 -86.82
N GLU A 435 49.40 25.22 -85.51
CA GLU A 435 49.96 23.97 -84.96
C GLU A 435 48.93 22.82 -84.88
N ALA A 436 47.66 23.13 -84.68
CA ALA A 436 46.57 22.14 -84.65
C ALA A 436 46.44 21.42 -86.00
N ASP A 437 46.42 22.18 -87.10
CA ASP A 437 46.36 21.62 -88.46
C ASP A 437 47.59 20.73 -88.77
N LYS A 438 48.74 21.06 -88.18
CA LYS A 438 50.00 20.31 -88.34
C LYS A 438 50.04 19.00 -87.53
N LYS A 439 49.27 18.88 -86.44
CA LYS A 439 49.15 17.65 -85.63
C LYS A 439 47.98 16.76 -86.08
N ASN A 440 46.89 17.34 -86.58
CA ASN A 440 45.74 16.57 -87.09
C ASN A 440 46.08 15.78 -88.36
N ILE A 441 46.96 16.30 -89.23
CA ILE A 441 47.55 15.54 -90.35
C ILE A 441 48.42 14.37 -89.87
N GLY A 442 49.05 14.49 -88.69
CA GLY A 442 50.03 13.51 -88.19
C GLY A 442 49.43 12.27 -87.52
N ASN A 443 48.27 12.40 -86.87
CA ASN A 443 47.71 11.32 -86.03
C ASN A 443 46.61 10.51 -86.75
N LEU A 444 45.74 11.16 -87.53
CA LEU A 444 44.69 10.48 -88.30
C LEU A 444 45.23 9.57 -89.43
N LEU A 445 46.50 9.71 -89.81
CA LEU A 445 47.19 8.79 -90.72
C LEU A 445 47.80 7.55 -90.04
N ARG A 446 47.97 7.54 -88.71
CA ARG A 446 48.74 6.48 -88.01
C ARG A 446 47.89 5.41 -87.35
N GLU A 447 46.66 5.71 -86.99
CA GLU A 447 45.75 4.72 -86.38
C GLU A 447 45.10 3.79 -87.43
N ARG A 448 44.94 4.26 -88.68
CA ARG A 448 44.62 3.38 -89.83
C ARG A 448 45.74 2.35 -90.10
N ASP A 449 47.00 2.79 -90.03
CA ASP A 449 48.14 2.02 -90.52
C ASP A 449 48.60 0.91 -89.57
N LEU A 450 48.14 0.89 -88.32
CA LEU A 450 48.44 -0.22 -87.40
C LEU A 450 47.57 -1.46 -87.66
N LEU A 451 46.38 -1.30 -88.25
CA LEU A 451 45.51 -2.42 -88.65
C LEU A 451 45.84 -2.98 -90.04
N SER A 452 46.49 -2.22 -90.92
CA SER A 452 46.99 -2.74 -92.21
C SER A 452 48.41 -3.33 -92.16
N LYS A 453 49.21 -3.07 -91.10
CA LYS A 453 50.63 -3.49 -91.03
C LYS A 453 50.90 -4.96 -90.77
N ASN A 454 49.90 -5.77 -90.42
CA ASN A 454 50.05 -7.22 -90.34
C ASN A 454 49.76 -7.96 -91.66
N LEU A 455 49.29 -7.26 -92.70
CA LEU A 455 49.17 -7.79 -94.07
C LEU A 455 50.26 -7.25 -95.01
N LEU A 456 50.96 -6.17 -94.62
CA LEU A 456 52.06 -5.58 -95.38
C LEU A 456 53.45 -5.86 -94.79
N ARG A 457 53.64 -7.05 -94.21
CA ARG A 457 54.98 -7.60 -93.89
C ARG A 457 55.48 -8.58 -94.97
N THR A 458 54.70 -8.76 -96.03
CA THR A 458 54.98 -9.63 -97.19
C THR A 458 55.32 -8.86 -98.47
N ASP A 459 55.10 -7.55 -98.51
CA ASP A 459 55.23 -6.74 -99.75
C ASP A 459 56.63 -6.13 -99.95
N ASP A 460 57.51 -6.16 -98.93
CA ASP A 460 58.96 -5.94 -99.14
C ASP A 460 59.64 -7.06 -99.97
N ALA A 461 58.90 -8.13 -100.31
CA ALA A 461 59.29 -9.09 -101.34
C ALA A 461 59.02 -8.56 -102.77
N THR A 462 57.92 -7.83 -103.01
CA THR A 462 57.51 -7.48 -104.38
C THR A 462 58.39 -6.40 -105.00
N LYS A 463 58.94 -5.48 -104.21
CA LYS A 463 59.98 -4.53 -104.68
C LYS A 463 61.35 -5.16 -104.99
N LYS A 464 61.58 -6.43 -104.63
CA LYS A 464 62.70 -7.24 -105.16
C LYS A 464 62.32 -8.07 -106.39
N HIS A 465 61.02 -8.29 -106.64
CA HIS A 465 60.52 -8.99 -107.81
C HIS A 465 60.17 -8.08 -108.99
N GLU A 466 60.05 -6.77 -108.79
CA GLU A 466 59.98 -5.79 -109.88
C GLU A 466 61.28 -5.76 -110.72
N GLU A 467 62.43 -6.07 -110.10
CA GLU A 467 63.69 -6.37 -110.79
C GLU A 467 63.77 -7.79 -111.38
N ALA A 468 62.90 -8.71 -110.98
CA ALA A 468 62.79 -10.05 -111.56
C ALA A 468 61.89 -10.06 -112.80
N LEU A 469 60.85 -9.24 -112.86
CA LEU A 469 59.96 -9.13 -114.03
C LEU A 469 60.72 -8.68 -115.29
N LYS A 470 61.66 -7.74 -115.17
CA LYS A 470 62.59 -7.35 -116.25
C LYS A 470 63.56 -8.46 -116.70
N ARG A 471 63.72 -9.54 -115.92
CA ARG A 471 64.45 -10.75 -116.32
C ARG A 471 63.52 -11.82 -116.93
N HIS A 472 62.26 -11.87 -116.53
CA HIS A 472 61.29 -12.83 -117.07
C HIS A 472 60.76 -12.43 -118.46
N GLU A 473 60.67 -11.14 -118.79
CA GLU A 473 60.38 -10.70 -120.17
C GLU A 473 61.47 -11.16 -121.18
N ALA A 474 62.74 -11.23 -120.76
CA ALA A 474 63.82 -11.77 -121.58
C ALA A 474 63.76 -13.31 -121.74
N HIS A 475 63.20 -14.03 -120.76
CA HIS A 475 63.05 -15.49 -120.79
C HIS A 475 61.87 -15.95 -121.66
N ALA A 476 60.80 -15.16 -121.72
CA ALA A 476 59.64 -15.43 -122.56
C ALA A 476 59.99 -15.47 -124.07
N LEU A 477 60.92 -14.62 -124.51
CA LEU A 477 61.39 -14.57 -125.90
C LEU A 477 62.25 -15.77 -126.32
N GLN A 478 62.75 -16.58 -125.37
CA GLN A 478 63.61 -17.74 -125.65
C GLN A 478 62.80 -19.03 -125.77
N LEU A 479 61.84 -19.28 -124.86
CA LEU A 479 60.96 -20.46 -124.93
C LEU A 479 60.09 -20.51 -126.19
N GLN A 480 59.78 -19.36 -126.79
CA GLN A 480 59.02 -19.28 -128.04
C GLN A 480 59.78 -19.85 -129.26
N ARG A 481 61.12 -20.02 -129.19
CA ARG A 481 61.97 -20.55 -130.28
C ARG A 481 62.27 -22.05 -130.18
N GLU A 482 61.88 -22.70 -129.08
CA GLU A 482 62.10 -24.14 -128.86
C GLU A 482 60.88 -24.97 -129.31
N ALA A 483 59.66 -24.42 -129.14
CA ALA A 483 58.41 -25.07 -129.53
C ALA A 483 58.25 -25.33 -131.05
N GLU A 484 58.98 -24.61 -131.91
CA GLU A 484 58.94 -24.78 -133.36
C GLU A 484 59.80 -25.95 -133.87
N ARG A 485 60.77 -26.44 -133.08
CA ARG A 485 61.67 -27.52 -133.50
C ARG A 485 61.00 -28.90 -133.44
N TYR A 486 60.35 -29.20 -132.30
CA TYR A 486 59.74 -30.51 -132.05
C TYR A 486 58.59 -30.89 -132.99
N ARG A 487 58.03 -29.95 -133.78
CA ARG A 487 57.01 -30.29 -134.79
C ARG A 487 57.56 -31.01 -136.01
N LYS A 488 58.86 -30.84 -136.33
CA LYS A 488 59.46 -31.44 -137.55
C LYS A 488 59.87 -32.91 -137.39
N ASP A 489 60.15 -33.36 -136.17
CA ASP A 489 60.67 -34.71 -135.95
C ASP A 489 59.59 -35.81 -136.07
N ILE A 490 58.32 -35.46 -135.95
CA ILE A 490 57.19 -36.41 -135.95
C ILE A 490 56.88 -36.96 -137.35
N GLU A 491 57.11 -36.16 -138.42
CA GLU A 491 56.76 -36.55 -139.80
C GLU A 491 57.64 -37.69 -140.34
N ILE A 492 58.86 -37.86 -139.82
CA ILE A 492 59.85 -38.82 -140.34
C ILE A 492 59.54 -40.28 -139.94
N GLN A 493 58.91 -40.51 -138.78
CA GLN A 493 58.70 -41.85 -138.22
C GLN A 493 57.65 -42.70 -138.98
N GLN A 494 56.70 -42.07 -139.66
CA GLN A 494 55.55 -42.79 -140.26
C GLN A 494 55.89 -43.61 -141.51
N ALA A 495 57.04 -43.38 -142.14
CA ALA A 495 57.42 -44.07 -143.38
C ALA A 495 57.86 -45.54 -143.18
N LYS A 496 58.38 -45.91 -142.00
CA LYS A 496 59.09 -47.20 -141.80
C LYS A 496 58.16 -48.42 -141.62
N ILE A 497 56.86 -48.20 -141.39
CA ILE A 497 55.92 -49.25 -140.97
C ILE A 497 55.53 -50.23 -142.10
N ARG A 498 55.46 -49.76 -143.36
CA ARG A 498 54.91 -50.54 -144.49
C ARG A 498 55.78 -51.72 -144.97
N GLU A 499 57.01 -51.83 -144.47
CA GLU A 499 57.98 -52.83 -144.91
C GLU A 499 57.78 -54.21 -144.26
N LEU A 500 57.08 -54.26 -143.11
CA LEU A 500 56.99 -55.46 -142.26
C LEU A 500 55.88 -56.45 -142.65
N GLU A 501 54.90 -56.04 -143.46
CA GLU A 501 53.68 -56.84 -143.69
C GLU A 501 53.91 -58.08 -144.59
N SER A 502 54.92 -58.05 -145.47
CA SER A 502 55.19 -59.12 -146.45
C SER A 502 55.73 -60.43 -145.84
N HIS A 503 56.15 -60.43 -144.57
CA HIS A 503 56.74 -61.63 -143.93
C HIS A 503 55.70 -62.58 -143.31
N ARG A 504 54.45 -62.13 -143.14
CA ARG A 504 53.41 -62.81 -142.35
C ARG A 504 52.96 -64.16 -142.93
N ASP A 505 52.83 -64.26 -144.25
CA ASP A 505 51.96 -65.28 -144.85
C ASP A 505 52.61 -66.67 -145.04
N LYS A 506 53.94 -66.80 -144.86
CA LYS A 506 54.62 -68.12 -144.93
C LYS A 506 54.56 -68.91 -143.62
N SER A 507 54.42 -68.24 -142.47
CA SER A 507 54.43 -68.89 -141.15
C SER A 507 53.12 -69.60 -140.77
N GLY A 508 52.03 -69.36 -141.51
CA GLY A 508 50.70 -69.90 -141.17
C GLY A 508 50.54 -71.41 -141.35
N ALA A 509 51.29 -72.04 -142.26
CA ALA A 509 51.08 -73.45 -142.61
C ALA A 509 51.63 -74.44 -141.57
N GLU A 510 52.74 -74.11 -140.91
CA GLU A 510 53.35 -74.98 -139.87
C GLU A 510 52.58 -74.91 -138.54
N LEU A 511 51.98 -73.76 -138.22
CA LEU A 511 51.20 -73.55 -137.00
C LEU A 511 50.07 -74.57 -136.81
N SER A 512 49.31 -74.88 -137.87
CA SER A 512 48.14 -75.78 -137.77
C SER A 512 48.50 -77.20 -137.32
N ARG A 513 49.70 -77.70 -137.68
CA ARG A 513 50.11 -79.08 -137.36
C ARG A 513 50.62 -79.23 -135.92
N ILE A 514 51.13 -78.14 -135.33
CA ILE A 514 51.47 -78.07 -133.90
C ILE A 514 50.18 -77.90 -133.07
N ASN A 515 49.22 -77.11 -133.55
CA ASN A 515 47.99 -76.76 -132.84
C ASN A 515 47.14 -77.99 -132.45
N GLN A 516 47.07 -79.03 -133.30
CA GLN A 516 46.35 -80.27 -132.97
C GLN A 516 46.98 -81.07 -131.81
N LYS A 517 48.31 -81.01 -131.62
CA LYS A 517 48.96 -81.65 -130.46
C LYS A 517 48.86 -80.80 -129.19
N TYR A 518 48.83 -79.48 -129.34
CA TYR A 518 48.61 -78.54 -128.24
C TYR A 518 47.21 -78.70 -127.60
N LEU A 519 46.17 -78.93 -128.42
CA LEU A 519 44.79 -79.10 -127.92
C LEU A 519 44.60 -80.31 -126.99
N ALA A 520 45.26 -81.44 -127.25
CA ALA A 520 45.17 -82.62 -126.38
C ALA A 520 45.78 -82.38 -124.99
N VAL A 521 46.96 -81.74 -124.95
CA VAL A 521 47.63 -81.39 -123.67
C VAL A 521 46.85 -80.32 -122.90
N LEU A 522 46.14 -79.43 -123.60
CA LEU A 522 45.26 -78.43 -122.99
C LEU A 522 44.08 -79.04 -122.21
N GLU A 523 43.56 -80.22 -122.59
CA GLU A 523 42.46 -80.84 -121.85
C GLU A 523 42.92 -81.50 -120.55
N GLU A 524 44.12 -82.10 -120.52
CA GLU A 524 44.72 -82.61 -119.27
C GLU A 524 45.05 -81.47 -118.31
N ILE A 525 45.58 -80.34 -118.81
CA ILE A 525 45.86 -79.15 -117.99
C ILE A 525 44.56 -78.57 -117.41
N LYS A 526 43.47 -78.45 -118.20
CA LYS A 526 42.16 -78.02 -117.69
C LYS A 526 41.61 -78.93 -116.58
N GLY A 527 41.88 -80.23 -116.65
CA GLY A 527 41.54 -81.18 -115.59
C GLY A 527 42.25 -80.85 -114.26
N GLY A 528 43.54 -80.51 -114.32
CA GLY A 528 44.32 -80.06 -113.16
C GLY A 528 43.91 -78.70 -112.63
N ASP A 529 43.72 -77.71 -113.51
CA ASP A 529 43.32 -76.34 -113.14
C ASP A 529 41.99 -76.32 -112.38
N ASN A 530 41.00 -77.14 -112.80
CA ASN A 530 39.72 -77.25 -112.10
C ASN A 530 39.92 -77.69 -110.63
N GLN A 531 40.73 -78.72 -110.38
CA GLN A 531 41.03 -79.18 -109.01
C GLN A 531 41.77 -78.11 -108.19
N VAL A 532 42.68 -77.35 -108.82
CA VAL A 532 43.35 -76.21 -108.16
C VAL A 532 42.35 -75.12 -107.80
N THR A 533 41.38 -74.79 -108.67
CA THR A 533 40.37 -73.77 -108.34
C THR A 533 39.45 -74.17 -107.19
N ASP A 534 39.07 -75.44 -107.07
CA ASP A 534 38.22 -75.91 -105.96
C ASP A 534 38.98 -75.98 -104.63
N LEU A 535 40.27 -76.35 -104.66
CA LEU A 535 41.15 -76.22 -103.49
C LEU A 535 41.38 -74.74 -103.11
N GLN A 536 41.47 -73.83 -104.08
CA GLN A 536 41.55 -72.39 -103.78
C GLN A 536 40.24 -71.84 -103.19
N LYS A 537 39.07 -72.24 -103.70
CA LYS A 537 37.76 -71.87 -103.12
C LYS A 537 37.65 -72.32 -101.67
N THR A 538 37.92 -73.59 -101.38
CA THR A 538 37.88 -74.11 -100.00
C THR A 538 38.89 -73.41 -99.07
N ILE A 539 40.08 -73.05 -99.55
CA ILE A 539 41.03 -72.20 -98.80
C ILE A 539 40.45 -70.80 -98.54
N THR A 540 39.79 -70.16 -99.52
CA THR A 540 39.14 -68.85 -99.30
C THR A 540 37.97 -68.93 -98.32
N GLU A 541 37.15 -69.98 -98.37
CA GLU A 541 36.07 -70.21 -97.42
C GLU A 541 36.60 -70.42 -95.99
N LEU A 542 37.66 -71.21 -95.82
CA LEU A 542 38.28 -71.42 -94.51
C LEU A 542 38.94 -70.13 -93.97
N ARG A 543 39.54 -69.31 -94.84
CA ARG A 543 40.05 -67.97 -94.46
C ARG A 543 38.93 -67.02 -94.06
N ASN A 544 37.80 -67.02 -94.77
CA ASN A 544 36.63 -66.22 -94.43
C ASN A 544 36.00 -66.69 -93.11
N LYS A 545 35.87 -68.00 -92.87
CA LYS A 545 35.44 -68.58 -91.59
C LYS A 545 36.38 -68.20 -90.44
N LEU A 546 37.69 -68.20 -90.66
CA LEU A 546 38.68 -67.73 -89.67
C LEU A 546 38.52 -66.22 -89.37
N ALA A 547 38.27 -65.41 -90.41
CA ALA A 547 38.06 -63.96 -90.25
C ALA A 547 36.78 -63.65 -89.47
N THR A 548 35.65 -64.34 -89.75
CA THR A 548 34.41 -64.16 -89.00
C THR A 548 34.55 -64.61 -87.55
N GLN A 549 35.25 -65.72 -87.27
CA GLN A 549 35.52 -66.16 -85.90
C GLN A 549 36.41 -65.17 -85.12
N LYS A 550 37.42 -64.56 -85.76
CA LYS A 550 38.24 -63.50 -85.13
C LYS A 550 37.41 -62.27 -84.79
N SER A 551 36.58 -61.80 -85.74
CA SER A 551 35.68 -60.66 -85.52
C SER A 551 34.67 -60.92 -84.39
N LEU A 552 34.08 -62.12 -84.32
CA LEU A 552 33.19 -62.53 -83.22
C LEU A 552 33.91 -62.55 -81.87
N TYR A 553 35.15 -63.06 -81.81
CA TYR A 553 35.94 -63.05 -80.59
C TYR A 553 36.34 -61.63 -80.15
N GLU A 554 36.66 -60.74 -81.09
CA GLU A 554 36.93 -59.33 -80.83
C GLU A 554 35.70 -58.59 -80.31
N SER A 555 34.51 -58.86 -80.86
CA SER A 555 33.22 -58.35 -80.35
C SER A 555 32.97 -58.81 -78.91
N VAL A 556 33.03 -60.12 -78.64
CA VAL A 556 32.80 -60.65 -77.28
C VAL A 556 33.83 -60.10 -76.28
N ARG A 557 35.08 -59.86 -76.73
CA ARG A 557 36.10 -59.20 -75.91
C ARG A 557 35.80 -57.73 -75.66
N SER A 558 35.26 -56.99 -76.64
CA SER A 558 34.82 -55.60 -76.43
C SER A 558 33.62 -55.54 -75.49
N ASP A 559 32.65 -56.44 -75.63
CA ASP A 559 31.46 -56.53 -74.79
C ASP A 559 31.85 -56.84 -73.34
N ARG A 560 32.75 -57.81 -73.12
CA ARG A 560 33.29 -58.11 -71.79
C ARG A 560 33.99 -56.88 -71.16
N ASN A 561 34.72 -56.11 -71.96
CA ASN A 561 35.40 -54.90 -71.50
C ASN A 561 34.47 -53.68 -71.34
N LEU A 562 33.27 -53.71 -71.95
CA LEU A 562 32.19 -52.75 -71.72
C LEU A 562 31.47 -53.09 -70.41
N TYR A 563 30.94 -54.30 -70.27
CA TYR A 563 30.29 -54.73 -69.03
C TYR A 563 31.21 -54.65 -67.80
N SER A 564 32.51 -54.91 -67.95
CA SER A 564 33.48 -54.70 -66.87
C SER A 564 33.66 -53.23 -66.48
N ARG A 565 33.46 -52.27 -67.40
CA ARG A 565 33.50 -50.83 -67.09
C ARG A 565 32.19 -50.37 -66.46
N ASN A 566 31.05 -50.71 -67.07
CA ASN A 566 29.73 -50.40 -66.53
C ASN A 566 29.56 -50.95 -65.10
N LEU A 567 30.13 -52.12 -64.79
CA LEU A 567 30.14 -52.68 -63.43
C LEU A 567 30.97 -51.83 -62.45
N ILE A 568 32.13 -51.34 -62.86
CA ILE A 568 32.97 -50.44 -62.04
C ILE A 568 32.25 -49.11 -61.82
N GLU A 569 31.72 -48.50 -62.89
CA GLU A 569 30.93 -47.26 -62.83
C GLU A 569 29.73 -47.41 -61.87
N SER A 570 28.99 -48.52 -61.96
CA SER A 570 27.89 -48.82 -61.05
C SER A 570 28.35 -48.99 -59.59
N LEU A 571 29.52 -49.58 -59.36
CA LEU A 571 30.09 -49.75 -58.01
C LEU A 571 30.57 -48.41 -57.43
N ASP A 572 31.14 -47.54 -58.27
CA ASP A 572 31.57 -46.19 -57.90
C ASP A 572 30.35 -45.31 -57.58
N GLU A 573 29.27 -45.36 -58.38
CA GLU A 573 27.99 -44.70 -58.09
C GLU A 573 27.39 -45.18 -56.75
N ILE A 574 27.38 -46.49 -56.49
CA ILE A 574 26.94 -47.05 -55.19
C ILE A 574 27.84 -46.54 -54.05
N SER A 575 29.14 -46.35 -54.28
CA SER A 575 30.05 -45.79 -53.29
C SER A 575 29.75 -44.31 -52.99
N GLU A 576 29.48 -43.51 -54.03
CA GLU A 576 29.06 -42.12 -53.88
C GLU A 576 27.73 -41.99 -53.16
N MET A 577 26.74 -42.83 -53.49
CA MET A 577 25.44 -42.79 -52.84
C MET A 577 25.53 -43.18 -51.36
N LYS A 578 26.43 -44.11 -50.99
CA LYS A 578 26.76 -44.42 -49.59
C LYS A 578 27.45 -43.24 -48.89
N GLN A 579 28.32 -42.50 -49.58
CA GLN A 579 28.97 -41.29 -49.05
C GLN A 579 27.95 -40.16 -48.83
N LYS A 580 27.07 -39.90 -49.82
CA LYS A 580 25.96 -38.94 -49.75
C LYS A 580 25.00 -39.28 -48.62
N PHE A 581 24.62 -40.56 -48.46
CA PHE A 581 23.79 -41.04 -47.35
C PHE A 581 24.45 -40.79 -45.99
N LYS A 582 25.76 -41.05 -45.83
CA LYS A 582 26.48 -40.73 -44.59
C LYS A 582 26.46 -39.25 -44.26
N ILE A 583 26.61 -38.36 -45.25
CA ILE A 583 26.58 -36.90 -45.06
C ILE A 583 25.17 -36.46 -44.62
N LEU A 584 24.13 -36.90 -45.33
CA LEU A 584 22.73 -36.64 -44.98
C LEU A 584 22.38 -37.17 -43.58
N TYR A 585 22.87 -38.35 -43.20
CA TYR A 585 22.68 -38.90 -41.86
C TYR A 585 23.30 -38.01 -40.78
N HIS A 586 24.52 -37.50 -40.98
CA HIS A 586 25.14 -36.57 -40.04
C HIS A 586 24.38 -35.23 -39.96
N GLN A 587 23.88 -34.72 -41.08
CA GLN A 587 23.03 -33.52 -41.10
C GLN A 587 21.71 -33.74 -40.34
N ILE A 588 21.08 -34.91 -40.50
CA ILE A 588 19.87 -35.28 -39.74
C ILE A 588 20.17 -35.34 -38.24
N GLU A 589 21.28 -35.93 -37.81
CA GLU A 589 21.65 -35.95 -36.38
C GLU A 589 22.00 -34.56 -35.84
N GLN A 590 22.67 -33.71 -36.63
CA GLN A 590 22.90 -32.29 -36.27
C GLN A 590 21.57 -31.53 -36.08
N LEU A 591 20.65 -31.63 -37.05
CA LEU A 591 19.34 -30.99 -36.97
C LEU A 591 18.49 -31.52 -35.80
N LYS A 592 18.54 -32.83 -35.51
CA LYS A 592 17.90 -33.40 -34.31
C LYS A 592 18.45 -32.80 -33.02
N GLU A 593 19.76 -32.62 -32.93
CA GLU A 593 20.39 -32.05 -31.73
C GLU A 593 20.11 -30.55 -31.59
N GLU A 594 20.06 -29.80 -32.69
CA GLU A 594 19.58 -28.42 -32.72
C GLU A 594 18.13 -28.30 -32.27
N VAL A 595 17.23 -29.19 -32.74
CA VAL A 595 15.83 -29.24 -32.29
C VAL A 595 15.76 -29.50 -30.78
N LYS A 596 16.47 -30.51 -30.24
CA LYS A 596 16.52 -30.75 -28.78
C LYS A 596 17.02 -29.53 -28.00
N GLN A 597 18.03 -28.83 -28.49
CA GLN A 597 18.53 -27.61 -27.85
C GLN A 597 17.50 -26.48 -27.89
N LYS A 598 16.79 -26.30 -29.01
CA LYS A 598 15.69 -25.34 -29.15
C LYS A 598 14.53 -25.66 -28.22
N ASP A 599 14.12 -26.93 -28.13
CA ASP A 599 13.07 -27.41 -27.21
C ASP A 599 13.46 -27.18 -25.75
N ALA A 600 14.69 -27.52 -25.37
CA ALA A 600 15.21 -27.25 -24.02
C ALA A 600 15.26 -25.75 -23.69
N SER A 601 15.53 -24.89 -24.67
CA SER A 601 15.45 -23.43 -24.54
C SER A 601 14.00 -22.93 -24.42
N LEU A 602 13.07 -23.50 -25.20
CA LEU A 602 11.64 -23.20 -25.15
C LEU A 602 11.02 -23.56 -23.78
N ILE A 603 11.36 -24.73 -23.25
CA ILE A 603 10.94 -25.18 -21.92
C ILE A 603 11.46 -24.23 -20.83
N LYS A 604 12.74 -23.82 -20.90
CA LYS A 604 13.30 -22.82 -19.97
C LYS A 604 12.55 -21.48 -20.07
N GLY A 605 12.31 -21.00 -21.28
CA GLY A 605 11.52 -19.78 -21.53
C GLY A 605 10.11 -19.85 -20.95
N HIS A 606 9.43 -20.99 -21.07
CA HIS A 606 8.11 -21.20 -20.45
C HIS A 606 8.17 -21.17 -18.92
N PHE A 607 9.18 -21.77 -18.28
CA PHE A 607 9.36 -21.68 -16.83
C PHE A 607 9.67 -20.26 -16.36
N GLU A 608 10.50 -19.51 -17.09
CA GLU A 608 10.80 -18.11 -16.81
C GLU A 608 9.56 -17.22 -16.98
N GLN A 609 8.80 -17.40 -18.07
CA GLN A 609 7.53 -16.71 -18.30
C GLN A 609 6.52 -17.02 -17.18
N HIS A 610 6.37 -18.28 -16.78
CA HIS A 610 5.45 -18.66 -15.70
C HIS A 610 5.86 -18.09 -14.34
N LYS A 611 7.18 -17.98 -14.07
CA LYS A 611 7.70 -17.29 -12.90
C LYS A 611 7.38 -15.78 -12.94
N ILE A 612 7.62 -15.12 -14.07
CA ILE A 612 7.31 -13.70 -14.28
C ILE A 612 5.81 -13.42 -14.11
N VAL A 613 4.94 -14.30 -14.61
CA VAL A 613 3.48 -14.20 -14.39
C VAL A 613 3.15 -14.27 -12.90
N LYS A 614 3.66 -15.26 -12.17
CA LYS A 614 3.45 -15.38 -10.71
C LYS A 614 3.99 -14.20 -9.91
N ASP A 615 5.12 -13.63 -10.33
CA ASP A 615 5.70 -12.46 -9.66
C ASP A 615 4.90 -11.18 -9.99
N ASN A 616 4.33 -11.05 -11.20
CA ASN A 616 3.36 -9.99 -11.55
C ASN A 616 2.04 -10.13 -10.77
N GLU A 617 1.51 -11.35 -10.58
CA GLU A 617 0.32 -11.61 -9.75
C GLU A 617 0.54 -11.18 -8.29
N LYS A 618 1.73 -11.45 -7.73
CA LYS A 618 2.10 -10.95 -6.40
C LYS A 618 2.21 -9.43 -6.37
N ILE A 619 2.94 -8.82 -7.31
CA ILE A 619 3.13 -7.36 -7.37
C ILE A 619 1.78 -6.64 -7.50
N THR A 620 0.85 -7.17 -8.30
CA THR A 620 -0.50 -6.59 -8.44
C THR A 620 -1.35 -6.76 -7.18
N SER A 621 -1.26 -7.91 -6.49
CA SER A 621 -1.87 -8.10 -5.16
C SER A 621 -1.31 -7.13 -4.11
N ASP A 622 0.01 -6.99 -4.04
CA ASP A 622 0.71 -6.08 -3.12
C ASP A 622 0.37 -4.62 -3.42
N LEU A 623 0.29 -4.24 -4.70
CA LEU A 623 -0.19 -2.92 -5.15
C LEU A 623 -1.61 -2.66 -4.66
N HIS A 624 -2.53 -3.61 -4.81
CA HIS A 624 -3.92 -3.46 -4.37
C HIS A 624 -4.02 -3.34 -2.85
N SER A 625 -3.24 -4.13 -2.10
CA SER A 625 -3.10 -4.05 -0.65
C SER A 625 -2.56 -2.67 -0.20
N ALA A 626 -1.55 -2.16 -0.89
CA ALA A 626 -0.98 -0.82 -0.65
C ALA A 626 -1.98 0.30 -1.00
N GLN A 627 -2.73 0.18 -2.09
CA GLN A 627 -3.78 1.14 -2.48
C GLN A 627 -4.92 1.17 -1.45
N HIS A 628 -5.37 0.02 -0.96
CA HIS A 628 -6.37 -0.04 0.12
C HIS A 628 -5.86 0.61 1.42
N LYS A 629 -4.61 0.35 1.83
CA LYS A 629 -3.97 0.99 2.99
C LYS A 629 -3.84 2.51 2.79
N LEU A 630 -3.46 2.96 1.60
CA LEU A 630 -3.38 4.38 1.28
C LEU A 630 -4.75 5.07 1.37
N SER A 631 -5.80 4.43 0.84
CA SER A 631 -7.18 4.94 0.91
C SER A 631 -7.69 5.04 2.36
N SER A 632 -7.42 4.02 3.20
CA SER A 632 -7.82 4.06 4.61
C SER A 632 -7.06 5.14 5.39
N LEU A 633 -5.74 5.29 5.17
CA LEU A 633 -4.95 6.37 5.75
C LEU A 633 -5.41 7.75 5.28
N GLN A 634 -5.79 7.91 4.01
CA GLN A 634 -6.37 9.16 3.50
C GLN A 634 -7.70 9.50 4.18
N GLN A 635 -8.58 8.52 4.42
CA GLN A 635 -9.80 8.75 5.20
C GLN A 635 -9.52 9.15 6.66
N ILE A 636 -8.53 8.53 7.30
CA ILE A 636 -8.10 8.91 8.67
C ILE A 636 -7.52 10.33 8.69
N VAL A 637 -6.70 10.71 7.72
CA VAL A 637 -6.19 12.09 7.59
C VAL A 637 -7.33 13.09 7.37
N LEU A 638 -8.36 12.72 6.59
CA LEU A 638 -9.54 13.57 6.39
C LEU A 638 -10.42 13.69 7.66
N SER A 639 -10.58 12.63 8.45
CA SER A 639 -11.31 12.71 9.72
C SER A 639 -10.54 13.53 10.76
N GLN A 640 -9.23 13.32 10.89
CA GLN A 640 -8.35 14.13 11.75
C GLN A 640 -8.35 15.61 11.34
N LYS A 641 -8.31 15.94 10.05
CA LYS A 641 -8.43 17.33 9.56
C LYS A 641 -9.78 17.98 9.91
N ARG A 642 -10.87 17.21 9.97
CA ARG A 642 -12.17 17.71 10.45
C ARG A 642 -12.14 17.93 11.96
N GLU A 643 -11.52 17.04 12.71
CA GLU A 643 -11.42 17.15 14.17
C GLU A 643 -10.55 18.34 14.60
N ILE A 644 -9.40 18.56 13.92
CA ILE A 644 -8.55 19.73 14.10
C ILE A 644 -9.37 21.02 13.90
N LYS A 645 -10.16 21.13 12.83
CA LYS A 645 -11.02 22.30 12.58
C LYS A 645 -12.08 22.53 13.67
N LYS A 646 -12.64 21.47 14.26
CA LYS A 646 -13.55 21.61 15.42
C LYS A 646 -12.79 22.14 16.63
N LEU A 647 -11.61 21.57 16.91
CA LEU A 647 -10.79 21.98 18.04
C LEU A 647 -10.33 23.44 17.90
N GLU A 648 -9.88 23.85 16.71
CA GLU A 648 -9.59 25.25 16.36
C GLU A 648 -10.77 26.18 16.65
N ALA A 649 -12.00 25.80 16.25
CA ALA A 649 -13.20 26.57 16.59
C ALA A 649 -13.44 26.66 18.10
N THR A 650 -13.37 25.54 18.84
CA THR A 650 -13.56 25.56 20.30
C THR A 650 -12.48 26.36 21.04
N ILE A 651 -11.25 26.39 20.53
CA ILE A 651 -10.17 27.24 21.05
C ILE A 651 -10.49 28.70 20.79
N GLN A 652 -10.94 29.05 19.57
CA GLN A 652 -11.32 30.41 19.22
C GLN A 652 -12.47 30.92 20.09
N ASP A 653 -13.51 30.11 20.31
CA ASP A 653 -14.62 30.44 21.20
C ASP A 653 -14.13 30.68 22.64
N ALA A 654 -13.34 29.75 23.19
CA ALA A 654 -12.75 29.88 24.53
C ALA A 654 -11.82 31.10 24.67
N GLU A 655 -11.09 31.48 23.62
CA GLU A 655 -10.28 32.70 23.60
C GLU A 655 -11.13 33.97 23.60
N THR A 656 -12.26 34.00 22.88
CA THR A 656 -13.20 35.13 22.92
C THR A 656 -13.85 35.26 24.29
N GLU A 657 -14.25 34.15 24.91
CA GLU A 657 -14.84 34.17 26.24
C GLU A 657 -13.83 34.60 27.32
N ARG A 658 -12.58 34.10 27.26
CA ARG A 658 -11.47 34.59 28.10
C ARG A 658 -11.24 36.09 27.91
N SER A 659 -11.33 36.60 26.69
CA SER A 659 -11.21 38.04 26.40
C SER A 659 -12.34 38.86 27.02
N ASN A 660 -13.57 38.34 27.01
CA ASN A 660 -14.72 39.00 27.62
C ASN A 660 -14.63 38.98 29.16
N GLN A 661 -14.33 37.83 29.77
CA GLN A 661 -14.09 37.72 31.21
C GLN A 661 -12.96 38.66 31.70
N LYS A 662 -11.91 38.85 30.89
CA LYS A 662 -10.84 39.81 31.20
C LYS A 662 -11.34 41.27 31.22
N LYS A 663 -12.20 41.66 30.27
CA LYS A 663 -12.81 43.00 30.25
C LYS A 663 -13.75 43.22 31.45
N GLU A 664 -14.56 42.22 31.79
CA GLU A 664 -15.43 42.26 32.98
C GLU A 664 -14.61 42.41 34.27
N TYR A 665 -13.51 41.66 34.39
CA TYR A 665 -12.58 41.80 35.50
C TYR A 665 -11.91 43.19 35.55
N GLU A 666 -11.53 43.77 34.41
CA GLU A 666 -11.00 45.14 34.33
C GLU A 666 -12.05 46.18 34.75
N VAL A 667 -13.33 45.99 34.41
CA VAL A 667 -14.44 46.83 34.91
C VAL A 667 -14.59 46.70 36.43
N VAL A 668 -14.64 45.47 36.98
CA VAL A 668 -14.75 45.23 38.43
C VAL A 668 -13.54 45.82 39.19
N LEU A 669 -12.34 45.77 38.62
CA LEU A 669 -11.17 46.46 39.18
C LEU A 669 -11.37 47.99 39.20
N SER A 670 -11.89 48.58 38.13
CA SER A 670 -12.16 50.01 38.07
C SER A 670 -13.25 50.45 39.07
N GLU A 671 -14.28 49.63 39.28
CA GLU A 671 -15.31 49.85 40.30
C GLU A 671 -14.74 49.74 41.71
N ARG A 672 -13.94 48.70 41.98
CA ARG A 672 -13.22 48.53 43.25
C ARG A 672 -12.35 49.74 43.57
N ASP A 673 -11.61 50.25 42.59
CA ASP A 673 -10.70 51.36 42.79
C ASP A 673 -11.45 52.69 42.96
N MET A 674 -12.54 52.90 42.21
CA MET A 674 -13.46 54.02 42.44
C MET A 674 -14.04 53.98 43.87
N LEU A 675 -14.59 52.85 44.30
CA LEU A 675 -15.13 52.67 45.66
C LEU A 675 -14.04 52.82 46.72
N GLY A 676 -12.82 52.34 46.47
CA GLY A 676 -11.65 52.52 47.33
C GLY A 676 -11.31 53.99 47.53
N THR A 677 -11.28 54.80 46.46
CA THR A 677 -11.03 56.25 46.57
C THR A 677 -12.18 56.98 47.28
N GLN A 678 -13.44 56.56 47.08
CA GLN A 678 -14.58 57.12 47.81
C GLN A 678 -14.52 56.81 49.31
N LEU A 679 -14.15 55.57 49.67
CA LEU A 679 -14.00 55.14 51.06
C LEU A 679 -12.85 55.89 51.75
N LEU A 680 -11.71 56.07 51.06
CA LEU A 680 -10.60 56.89 51.56
C LEU A 680 -11.05 58.33 51.83
N ARG A 681 -11.67 59.01 50.86
CA ARG A 681 -12.23 60.37 51.06
C ARG A 681 -13.19 60.44 52.24
N ARG A 682 -14.09 59.45 52.39
CA ARG A 682 -15.02 59.38 53.53
C ARG A 682 -14.30 59.15 54.86
N SER A 683 -13.21 58.40 54.88
CA SER A 683 -12.38 58.22 56.08
C SER A 683 -11.63 59.50 56.47
N GLU A 684 -11.18 60.30 55.49
CA GLU A 684 -10.57 61.61 55.69
C GLU A 684 -11.62 62.64 56.19
N GLU A 685 -12.81 62.67 55.60
CA GLU A 685 -13.96 63.47 56.07
C GLU A 685 -14.31 63.14 57.53
N LEU A 686 -14.38 61.84 57.88
CA LEU A 686 -14.64 61.40 59.26
C LEU A 686 -13.51 61.81 60.23
N SER A 687 -12.24 61.68 59.82
CA SER A 687 -11.08 62.13 60.59
C SER A 687 -11.16 63.64 60.91
N LEU A 688 -11.44 64.46 59.89
CA LEU A 688 -11.63 65.91 60.04
C LEU A 688 -12.81 66.25 60.96
N LEU A 689 -13.92 65.50 60.88
CA LEU A 689 -15.07 65.67 61.78
C LEU A 689 -14.73 65.29 63.22
N TYR A 690 -13.98 64.21 63.46
CA TYR A 690 -13.56 63.82 64.82
C TYR A 690 -12.63 64.86 65.45
N GLU A 691 -11.64 65.38 64.72
CA GLU A 691 -10.79 66.46 65.25
C GLU A 691 -11.59 67.76 65.45
N LYS A 692 -12.56 68.09 64.57
CA LYS A 692 -13.46 69.24 64.78
C LYS A 692 -14.29 69.08 66.06
N ILE A 693 -14.87 67.90 66.30
CA ILE A 693 -15.62 67.60 67.53
C ILE A 693 -14.72 67.72 68.76
N LYS A 694 -13.50 67.19 68.71
CA LYS A 694 -12.51 67.24 69.79
C LYS A 694 -12.07 68.69 70.12
N ILE A 695 -11.86 69.53 69.11
CA ILE A 695 -11.59 70.96 69.27
C ILE A 695 -12.81 71.69 69.89
N GLN A 696 -14.02 71.40 69.42
CA GLN A 696 -15.25 71.96 69.97
C GLN A 696 -15.48 71.55 71.43
N GLN A 697 -15.25 70.27 71.78
CA GLN A 697 -15.33 69.76 73.15
C GLN A 697 -14.30 70.44 74.06
N SER A 698 -13.04 70.58 73.62
CA SER A 698 -12.02 71.31 74.39
C SER A 698 -12.40 72.78 74.61
N THR A 699 -12.97 73.42 73.59
CA THR A 699 -13.44 74.81 73.66
C THR A 699 -14.63 74.95 74.62
N LEU A 700 -15.59 74.02 74.56
CA LEU A 700 -16.74 73.97 75.47
C LEU A 700 -16.29 73.75 76.91
N GLN A 701 -15.39 72.80 77.18
CA GLN A 701 -14.85 72.55 78.53
C GLN A 701 -14.14 73.79 79.11
N LYS A 702 -13.35 74.51 78.29
CA LYS A 702 -12.74 75.79 78.68
C LYS A 702 -13.80 76.85 78.99
N GLY A 703 -14.83 76.97 78.14
CA GLY A 703 -15.96 77.87 78.34
C GLY A 703 -16.76 77.57 79.62
N GLU A 704 -17.06 76.30 79.88
CA GLU A 704 -17.71 75.86 81.11
C GLU A 704 -16.86 76.15 82.35
N ALA A 705 -15.54 75.90 82.31
CA ALA A 705 -14.64 76.21 83.42
C ALA A 705 -14.61 77.71 83.73
N GLN A 706 -14.52 78.55 82.69
CA GLN A 706 -14.62 80.01 82.81
C GLN A 706 -15.99 80.45 83.35
N TYR A 707 -17.09 79.86 82.87
CA TYR A 707 -18.43 80.16 83.35
C TYR A 707 -18.62 79.76 84.82
N ARG A 708 -18.13 78.58 85.23
CA ARG A 708 -18.11 78.15 86.64
C ARG A 708 -17.32 79.13 87.51
N ALA A 709 -16.16 79.61 87.04
CA ALA A 709 -15.38 80.64 87.72
C ALA A 709 -16.16 81.97 87.87
N ARG A 710 -16.86 82.42 86.82
CA ARG A 710 -17.74 83.60 86.91
C ARG A 710 -18.92 83.40 87.86
N LEU A 711 -19.49 82.20 87.95
CA LEU A 711 -20.50 81.89 88.96
C LEU A 711 -19.93 81.93 90.39
N THR A 712 -18.68 81.52 90.62
CA THR A 712 -18.02 81.71 91.92
C THR A 712 -17.72 83.18 92.22
N ASP A 713 -17.27 83.96 91.24
CA ASP A 713 -17.09 85.42 91.37
C ASP A 713 -18.41 86.10 91.77
N ILE A 714 -19.52 85.78 91.08
CA ILE A 714 -20.85 86.33 91.36
C ILE A 714 -21.33 85.92 92.76
N LYS A 715 -21.10 84.68 93.20
CA LYS A 715 -21.42 84.24 94.58
C LYS A 715 -20.63 85.05 95.61
N LEU A 716 -19.33 85.24 95.40
CA LEU A 716 -18.45 86.00 96.28
C LEU A 716 -18.80 87.49 96.31
N LEU A 717 -19.16 88.08 95.16
CA LEU A 717 -19.67 89.46 95.07
C LEU A 717 -21.03 89.60 95.77
N ARG A 718 -21.96 88.64 95.64
CA ARG A 718 -23.21 88.63 96.40
C ARG A 718 -22.96 88.54 97.91
N GLN A 719 -21.99 87.73 98.34
CA GLN A 719 -21.58 87.68 99.75
C GLN A 719 -21.01 89.03 100.22
N LYS A 720 -20.11 89.66 99.44
CA LYS A 720 -19.57 91.00 99.73
C LYS A 720 -20.68 92.07 99.82
N ILE A 721 -21.64 92.07 98.88
CA ILE A 721 -22.81 92.96 98.94
C ILE A 721 -23.65 92.68 100.20
N SER A 722 -23.82 91.42 100.59
CA SER A 722 -24.55 91.08 101.82
C SER A 722 -23.82 91.53 103.10
N ALA A 723 -22.48 91.55 103.08
CA ALA A 723 -21.65 92.03 104.19
C ALA A 723 -21.71 93.56 104.27
N ALA A 724 -21.45 94.26 103.16
CA ALA A 724 -21.58 95.72 103.07
C ALA A 724 -22.99 96.22 103.44
N ARG A 725 -24.05 95.49 103.06
CA ARG A 725 -25.43 95.79 103.50
C ARG A 725 -25.60 95.64 105.02
N ARG A 726 -25.02 94.60 105.64
CA ARG A 726 -25.03 94.41 107.10
C ARG A 726 -24.25 95.50 107.81
N GLU A 727 -23.05 95.84 107.33
CA GLU A 727 -22.23 96.95 107.83
C GLU A 727 -22.98 98.28 107.75
N LEU A 728 -23.66 98.55 106.63
CA LEU A 728 -24.48 99.75 106.44
C LEU A 728 -25.70 99.79 107.39
N VAL A 729 -26.34 98.66 107.67
CA VAL A 729 -27.40 98.58 108.70
C VAL A 729 -26.84 98.86 110.10
N THR A 730 -25.69 98.26 110.46
CA THR A 730 -25.02 98.54 111.74
C THR A 730 -24.58 100.01 111.85
N ALA A 731 -24.07 100.60 110.77
CA ALA A 731 -23.71 102.02 110.72
C ALA A 731 -24.94 102.93 110.86
N ARG A 732 -26.07 102.61 110.20
CA ARG A 732 -27.35 103.31 110.39
C ARG A 732 -27.85 103.21 111.83
N GLY A 733 -27.72 102.05 112.46
CA GLY A 733 -28.04 101.87 113.89
C GLY A 733 -27.20 102.79 114.78
N LYS A 734 -25.88 102.88 114.54
CA LYS A 734 -25.00 103.82 115.24
C LYS A 734 -25.40 105.28 115.00
N VAL A 735 -25.83 105.64 113.79
CA VAL A 735 -26.33 107.00 113.47
C VAL A 735 -27.65 107.29 114.18
N ALA A 736 -28.56 106.32 114.33
CA ALA A 736 -29.80 106.51 115.10
C ALA A 736 -29.51 106.87 116.58
N CYS A 737 -28.51 106.24 117.20
CA CYS A 737 -28.06 106.59 118.55
C CYS A 737 -27.49 108.02 118.67
N VAL A 738 -27.12 108.70 117.58
CA VAL A 738 -26.54 110.05 117.64
C VAL A 738 -27.55 111.07 118.15
N ASP A 739 -28.83 110.93 117.83
CA ASP A 739 -29.84 111.89 118.32
C ASP A 739 -30.20 111.66 119.79
N ASP A 740 -30.13 110.42 120.28
CA ASP A 740 -30.22 110.13 121.72
C ASP A 740 -28.99 110.65 122.47
N LEU A 741 -27.78 110.46 121.94
CA LEU A 741 -26.57 111.06 122.49
C LEU A 741 -26.60 112.59 122.46
N LYS A 742 -27.21 113.23 121.44
CA LYS A 742 -27.45 114.68 121.46
C LYS A 742 -28.42 115.08 122.56
N ARG A 743 -29.52 114.34 122.76
CA ARG A 743 -30.48 114.60 123.86
C ARG A 743 -29.79 114.49 125.20
N GLU A 744 -28.97 113.45 125.39
CA GLU A 744 -28.17 113.24 126.59
C GLU A 744 -27.15 114.37 126.78
N VAL A 745 -26.47 114.83 125.72
CA VAL A 745 -25.59 116.01 125.76
C VAL A 745 -26.36 117.29 126.11
N TYR A 746 -27.56 117.53 125.56
CA TYR A 746 -28.39 118.68 125.93
C TYR A 746 -28.88 118.58 127.38
N GLN A 747 -29.20 117.38 127.85
CA GLN A 747 -29.59 117.14 129.23
C GLN A 747 -28.41 117.38 130.18
N LEU A 748 -27.23 116.83 129.90
CA LEU A 748 -25.99 117.11 130.63
C LEU A 748 -25.58 118.58 130.56
N GLN A 749 -25.83 119.28 129.44
CA GLN A 749 -25.62 120.73 129.35
C GLN A 749 -26.60 121.51 130.22
N ARG A 750 -27.86 121.08 130.30
CA ARG A 750 -28.88 121.66 131.18
C ARG A 750 -28.59 121.39 132.65
N GLU A 751 -28.19 120.17 133.00
CA GLU A 751 -27.74 119.78 134.34
C GLU A 751 -26.46 120.54 134.72
N LEU A 752 -25.50 120.70 133.81
CA LEU A 752 -24.32 121.55 134.00
C LEU A 752 -24.70 123.02 134.18
N LEU A 753 -25.72 123.53 133.47
CA LEU A 753 -26.25 124.87 133.66
C LEU A 753 -26.92 125.02 135.03
N GLN A 754 -27.70 124.03 135.45
CA GLN A 754 -28.33 123.95 136.77
C GLN A 754 -27.27 123.91 137.88
N GLU A 755 -26.26 123.04 137.76
CA GLU A 755 -25.13 122.98 138.69
C GLU A 755 -24.27 124.26 138.64
N ARG A 756 -24.13 124.94 137.49
CA ARG A 756 -23.50 126.28 137.43
C ARG A 756 -24.33 127.36 138.12
N THR A 757 -25.66 127.35 137.99
CA THR A 757 -26.54 128.27 138.72
C THR A 757 -26.60 127.94 140.21
N LYS A 758 -26.52 126.66 140.57
CA LYS A 758 -26.46 126.18 141.95
C LYS A 758 -25.10 126.45 142.58
N VAL A 759 -24.00 126.34 141.83
CA VAL A 759 -22.67 126.83 142.24
C VAL A 759 -22.69 128.34 142.38
N LYS A 760 -23.34 129.11 141.48
CA LYS A 760 -23.53 130.56 141.66
C LYS A 760 -24.29 130.90 142.95
N ALA A 761 -25.46 130.31 143.16
CA ALA A 761 -26.25 130.48 144.37
C ALA A 761 -25.50 130.00 145.63
N LEU A 762 -24.71 128.93 145.52
CA LEU A 762 -23.83 128.46 146.60
C LEU A 762 -22.65 129.42 146.83
N SER A 763 -22.10 130.07 145.80
CA SER A 763 -21.07 131.10 145.97
C SER A 763 -21.64 132.40 146.54
N GLU A 764 -22.85 132.81 146.15
CA GLU A 764 -23.59 133.90 146.79
C GLU A 764 -23.92 133.57 148.27
N SER A 765 -24.20 132.28 148.58
CA SER A 765 -24.34 131.80 149.96
C SER A 765 -23.01 131.59 150.71
N LEU A 766 -21.88 131.60 150.01
CA LEU A 766 -20.53 131.58 150.60
C LEU A 766 -20.01 133.01 150.81
N GLU A 767 -20.46 133.98 150.00
CA GLU A 767 -20.27 135.42 150.22
C GLU A 767 -21.05 135.92 151.46
N ASN A 768 -22.13 135.22 151.84
CA ASN A 768 -22.86 135.42 153.11
C ASN A 768 -22.85 134.14 153.98
N PRO A 769 -21.75 133.84 154.69
CA PRO A 769 -21.56 132.53 155.32
C PRO A 769 -22.36 132.36 156.62
N MET A 770 -23.18 131.29 156.69
CA MET A 770 -23.77 130.81 157.94
C MET A 770 -23.54 129.30 158.12
N ASN A 771 -22.47 128.96 158.85
CA ASN A 771 -22.10 127.63 159.36
C ASN A 771 -21.76 126.52 158.33
N VAL A 772 -20.88 125.54 158.54
CA VAL A 772 -19.63 125.30 159.31
C VAL A 772 -19.44 123.76 159.27
N HIS A 773 -18.28 123.32 158.78
CA HIS A 773 -17.76 121.94 158.65
C HIS A 773 -18.22 121.01 157.50
N ARG A 774 -17.23 120.29 156.95
CA ARG A 774 -17.21 119.64 155.62
C ARG A 774 -16.19 118.47 155.62
N TRP A 775 -16.64 117.24 155.34
CA TRP A 775 -15.91 116.00 154.88
C TRP A 775 -15.43 114.86 155.85
N ARG A 776 -15.49 113.61 155.32
CA ARG A 776 -14.63 112.42 155.60
C ARG A 776 -14.67 111.43 154.39
N ARG A 777 -13.74 110.43 154.28
CA ARG A 777 -13.42 109.60 153.08
C ARG A 777 -13.42 108.04 153.34
N LEU A 778 -13.16 107.22 152.29
CA LEU A 778 -13.50 105.77 152.07
C LEU A 778 -12.35 104.71 152.19
N GLU A 779 -12.66 103.39 152.10
CA GLU A 779 -11.71 102.21 152.03
C GLU A 779 -12.22 100.97 151.19
N GLY A 780 -11.33 100.06 150.70
CA GLY A 780 -11.62 98.65 150.22
C GLY A 780 -10.74 98.05 149.05
N SER A 781 -10.32 96.75 149.08
CA SER A 781 -9.24 96.12 148.23
C SER A 781 -9.36 94.60 147.81
N ASP A 782 -8.37 94.00 147.09
CA ASP A 782 -8.34 92.71 146.28
C ASP A 782 -7.68 91.38 146.86
N PRO A 783 -7.83 90.17 146.22
CA PRO A 783 -7.47 88.81 146.75
C PRO A 783 -6.20 88.05 146.18
N SER A 784 -6.03 86.73 146.47
CA SER A 784 -4.72 86.03 146.71
C SER A 784 -4.34 84.76 145.87
N LYS A 785 -3.05 84.35 145.95
CA LYS A 785 -2.31 83.38 145.08
C LYS A 785 -2.82 81.93 145.00
N LEU A 786 -3.57 81.42 145.98
CA LEU A 786 -3.95 79.98 146.03
C LEU A 786 -4.89 79.57 144.89
N GLU A 787 -5.79 80.46 144.47
CA GLU A 787 -6.73 80.23 143.37
C GLU A 787 -6.02 79.98 142.02
N MET A 788 -4.83 80.56 141.86
CA MET A 788 -4.03 80.46 140.65
C MET A 788 -3.39 79.07 140.47
N LEU A 789 -2.96 78.43 141.56
CA LEU A 789 -2.39 77.06 141.54
C LEU A 789 -3.44 75.99 141.22
N ALA A 790 -4.65 76.11 141.78
CA ALA A 790 -5.77 75.23 141.46
C ALA A 790 -6.14 75.28 139.97
N LYS A 791 -6.05 76.47 139.35
CA LYS A 791 -6.27 76.66 137.91
C LYS A 791 -5.25 75.88 137.07
N ILE A 792 -3.96 75.93 137.43
CA ILE A 792 -2.87 75.27 136.68
C ILE A 792 -3.05 73.75 136.63
N GLN A 793 -3.31 73.11 137.77
CA GLN A 793 -3.51 71.65 137.80
C GLN A 793 -4.75 71.20 137.01
N SER A 794 -5.83 72.00 137.00
CA SER A 794 -7.02 71.71 136.18
C SER A 794 -6.71 71.74 134.67
N LEU A 795 -5.80 72.61 134.23
CA LEU A 795 -5.39 72.74 132.84
C LEU A 795 -4.46 71.60 132.41
N GLN A 796 -3.54 71.15 133.28
CA GLN A 796 -2.67 70.01 132.98
C GLN A 796 -3.44 68.70 132.77
N LYS A 797 -4.43 68.38 133.62
CA LYS A 797 -5.30 67.20 133.41
C LYS A 797 -6.10 67.29 132.10
N ARG A 798 -6.55 68.50 131.74
CA ARG A 798 -7.28 68.76 130.49
C ARG A 798 -6.38 68.68 129.25
N LEU A 799 -5.09 68.95 129.39
CA LEU A 799 -4.09 68.80 128.33
C LEU A 799 -3.83 67.32 128.03
N ILE A 800 -3.60 66.49 129.06
CA ILE A 800 -3.35 65.04 128.91
C ILE A 800 -4.54 64.36 128.22
N ALA A 801 -5.76 64.61 128.69
CA ALA A 801 -6.98 64.09 128.05
C ALA A 801 -7.20 64.60 126.61
N LYS A 802 -6.50 65.66 126.20
CA LYS A 802 -6.52 66.16 124.82
C LYS A 802 -5.40 65.58 123.95
N THR A 803 -4.24 65.24 124.51
CA THR A 803 -3.21 64.51 123.78
C THR A 803 -3.64 63.08 123.48
N ASP A 804 -4.32 62.39 124.41
CA ASP A 804 -4.85 61.04 124.17
C ASP A 804 -5.88 61.05 123.02
N GLN A 805 -6.79 62.04 123.01
CA GLN A 805 -7.74 62.24 121.92
C GLN A 805 -7.11 62.57 120.56
N VAL A 806 -5.88 63.09 120.53
CA VAL A 806 -5.14 63.29 119.27
C VAL A 806 -4.54 61.97 118.80
N ILE A 807 -3.93 61.19 119.71
CA ILE A 807 -3.35 59.87 119.40
C ILE A 807 -4.42 58.91 118.86
N ASP A 808 -5.61 58.85 119.46
CA ASP A 808 -6.75 58.06 118.95
C ASP A 808 -7.19 58.49 117.54
N ARG A 809 -7.11 59.79 117.24
CA ARG A 809 -7.49 60.33 115.93
C ARG A 809 -6.41 60.08 114.88
N ASP A 810 -5.14 60.14 115.25
CA ASP A 810 -4.02 59.81 114.36
C ASP A 810 -4.01 58.30 114.02
N LEU A 811 -4.34 57.42 114.98
CA LEU A 811 -4.58 56.00 114.72
C LEU A 811 -5.74 55.77 113.74
N MET A 812 -6.89 56.43 113.94
CA MET A 812 -8.00 56.37 112.98
C MET A 812 -7.60 56.91 111.59
N ILE A 813 -6.77 57.95 111.51
CA ILE A 813 -6.27 58.47 110.23
C ILE A 813 -5.38 57.43 109.55
N GLN A 814 -4.43 56.81 110.26
CA GLN A 814 -3.56 55.77 109.70
C GLN A 814 -4.35 54.55 109.19
N GLU A 815 -5.41 54.13 109.88
CA GLU A 815 -6.30 53.07 109.38
C GLU A 815 -7.07 53.49 108.12
N LYS A 816 -7.59 54.72 108.09
CA LYS A 816 -8.27 55.26 106.90
C LYS A 816 -7.32 55.47 105.72
N GLU A 817 -6.06 55.83 105.97
CA GLU A 817 -5.02 55.94 104.94
C GLU A 817 -4.61 54.58 104.38
N LYS A 818 -4.45 53.54 105.24
CA LYS A 818 -4.27 52.16 104.77
C LYS A 818 -5.44 51.70 103.89
N LEU A 819 -6.68 51.87 104.37
CA LEU A 819 -7.89 51.56 103.59
C LEU A 819 -7.97 52.36 102.29
N TYR A 820 -7.54 53.63 102.28
CA TYR A 820 -7.49 54.46 101.08
C TYR A 820 -6.43 53.99 100.09
N VAL A 821 -5.25 53.57 100.56
CA VAL A 821 -4.18 53.00 99.71
C VAL A 821 -4.60 51.62 99.16
N GLU A 822 -5.26 50.78 99.95
CA GLU A 822 -5.83 49.50 99.50
C GLU A 822 -6.98 49.69 98.51
N LEU A 823 -7.86 50.68 98.72
CA LEU A 823 -8.89 51.05 97.76
C LEU A 823 -8.28 51.62 96.49
N LYS A 824 -7.21 52.41 96.58
CA LYS A 824 -6.52 53.02 95.43
C LYS A 824 -5.74 51.99 94.61
N THR A 825 -5.12 51.00 95.24
CA THR A 825 -4.50 49.86 94.52
C THR A 825 -5.55 48.94 93.91
N LYS A 826 -6.68 48.68 94.60
CA LYS A 826 -7.83 48.01 93.99
C LYS A 826 -8.42 48.80 92.82
N LEU A 827 -8.55 50.13 92.92
CA LEU A 827 -9.04 51.00 91.84
C LEU A 827 -8.09 50.99 90.63
N ALA A 828 -6.78 51.00 90.87
CA ALA A 828 -5.76 50.91 89.81
C ALA A 828 -5.70 49.53 89.14
N ALA A 829 -6.24 48.49 89.79
CA ALA A 829 -6.40 47.15 89.22
C ALA A 829 -7.70 46.99 88.39
N TYR A 830 -8.64 47.94 88.44
CA TYR A 830 -9.75 47.96 87.50
C TYR A 830 -9.30 48.60 86.17
N PRO A 831 -9.52 47.94 85.02
CA PRO A 831 -9.21 48.54 83.73
C PRO A 831 -10.05 49.80 83.51
N GLY A 832 -9.39 50.90 83.13
CA GLY A 832 -10.08 52.16 82.82
C GLY A 832 -11.02 52.02 81.60
N PRO A 833 -11.94 52.98 81.37
CA PRO A 833 -12.96 52.86 80.33
C PRO A 833 -12.41 52.49 78.94
N GLN A 834 -11.29 53.12 78.54
CA GLN A 834 -10.60 52.83 77.27
C GLN A 834 -10.08 51.38 77.18
N MET A 835 -9.67 50.78 78.29
CA MET A 835 -9.18 49.41 78.34
C MET A 835 -10.33 48.39 78.41
N VAL A 836 -11.48 48.77 78.97
CA VAL A 836 -12.73 48.00 78.87
C VAL A 836 -13.25 48.00 77.43
N ASP A 837 -13.23 49.13 76.72
CA ASP A 837 -13.61 49.22 75.31
C ASP A 837 -12.65 48.41 74.42
N GLN A 838 -11.33 48.52 74.64
CA GLN A 838 -10.35 47.67 73.97
C GLN A 838 -10.58 46.18 74.27
N MET A 839 -10.94 45.81 75.49
CA MET A 839 -11.24 44.42 75.85
C MET A 839 -12.56 43.94 75.22
N GLN A 840 -13.57 44.80 75.02
CA GLN A 840 -14.74 44.47 74.21
C GLN A 840 -14.40 44.29 72.73
N VAL A 841 -13.55 45.15 72.16
CA VAL A 841 -13.05 45.01 70.78
C VAL A 841 -12.30 43.68 70.65
N PHE A 842 -11.31 43.40 71.50
CA PHE A 842 -10.58 42.13 71.48
C PHE A 842 -11.48 40.91 71.72
N GLN A 843 -12.53 41.01 72.55
CA GLN A 843 -13.54 39.94 72.67
C GLN A 843 -14.36 39.74 71.39
N ARG A 844 -14.71 40.80 70.66
CA ARG A 844 -15.35 40.68 69.34
C ARG A 844 -14.40 40.06 68.33
N THR A 845 -13.15 40.55 68.23
CA THR A 845 -12.13 39.98 67.34
C THR A 845 -11.83 38.52 67.69
N LEU A 846 -11.78 38.15 68.98
CA LEU A 846 -11.65 36.74 69.40
C LEU A 846 -12.88 35.91 69.03
N ARG A 847 -14.10 36.43 69.17
CA ARG A 847 -15.31 35.71 68.73
C ARG A 847 -15.32 35.51 67.22
N GLU A 848 -14.97 36.52 66.44
CA GLU A 848 -14.82 36.46 64.98
C GLU A 848 -13.71 35.47 64.57
N LYS A 849 -12.53 35.54 65.20
CA LYS A 849 -11.43 34.59 64.95
C LYS A 849 -11.76 33.17 65.41
N THR A 850 -12.55 33.01 66.46
CA THR A 850 -13.07 31.70 66.90
C THR A 850 -14.15 31.18 65.94
N ALA A 851 -14.97 32.05 65.35
CA ALA A 851 -15.92 31.70 64.30
C ALA A 851 -15.20 31.31 63.01
N GLN A 852 -14.18 32.05 62.59
CA GLN A 852 -13.29 31.71 61.47
C GLN A 852 -12.57 30.38 61.74
N LEU A 853 -12.02 30.17 62.94
CA LEU A 853 -11.43 28.87 63.31
C LEU A 853 -12.46 27.74 63.31
N LYS A 854 -13.71 27.98 63.73
CA LYS A 854 -14.79 26.98 63.64
C LYS A 854 -15.17 26.68 62.20
N ALA A 855 -15.24 27.69 61.32
CA ALA A 855 -15.45 27.51 59.88
C ALA A 855 -14.31 26.70 59.26
N MET A 856 -13.06 27.13 59.45
CA MET A 856 -11.85 26.40 59.02
C MET A 856 -11.77 24.99 59.64
N THR A 857 -12.31 24.76 60.84
CA THR A 857 -12.40 23.42 61.45
C THR A 857 -13.52 22.59 60.82
N CYS A 858 -14.61 23.20 60.36
CA CYS A 858 -15.66 22.51 59.61
C CYS A 858 -15.19 22.18 58.19
N GLU A 859 -14.50 23.11 57.52
CA GLU A 859 -13.80 22.88 56.25
C GLU A 859 -12.73 21.79 56.41
N LEU A 860 -11.87 21.86 57.42
CA LEU A 860 -10.92 20.77 57.73
C LEU A 860 -11.62 19.46 58.03
N LYS A 861 -12.78 19.44 58.71
CA LYS A 861 -13.56 18.21 58.92
C LYS A 861 -14.18 17.69 57.62
N THR A 862 -14.57 18.57 56.69
CA THR A 862 -15.07 18.19 55.36
C THR A 862 -13.95 17.67 54.48
N CYS A 863 -12.80 18.34 54.43
CA CYS A 863 -11.58 17.85 53.78
C CYS A 863 -11.08 16.55 54.44
N HIS A 864 -11.19 16.40 55.76
CA HIS A 864 -10.83 15.16 56.45
C HIS A 864 -11.83 14.04 56.15
N LYS A 865 -13.12 14.34 56.01
CA LYS A 865 -14.12 13.39 55.49
C LYS A 865 -13.84 13.01 54.03
N GLN A 866 -13.47 13.95 53.16
CA GLN A 866 -13.04 13.65 51.80
C GLN A 866 -11.77 12.81 51.79
N VAL A 867 -10.78 13.10 52.64
CA VAL A 867 -9.57 12.28 52.80
C VAL A 867 -9.88 10.91 53.41
N ILE A 868 -10.89 10.77 54.26
CA ILE A 868 -11.38 9.46 54.74
C ILE A 868 -12.06 8.72 53.60
N LEU A 869 -12.97 9.35 52.84
CA LEU A 869 -13.61 8.75 51.67
C LEU A 869 -12.57 8.31 50.63
N TYR A 870 -11.61 9.16 50.29
CA TYR A 870 -10.48 8.80 49.42
C TYR A 870 -9.59 7.72 50.04
N LYS A 871 -9.44 7.65 51.37
CA LYS A 871 -8.72 6.54 52.02
C LYS A 871 -9.51 5.23 52.01
N ASP A 872 -10.83 5.29 52.13
CA ASP A 872 -11.72 4.13 52.09
C ASP A 872 -11.86 3.63 50.64
N GLU A 873 -11.88 4.54 49.67
CA GLU A 873 -11.83 4.27 48.22
C GLU A 873 -10.44 3.74 47.80
N ILE A 874 -9.35 4.32 48.32
CA ILE A 874 -7.99 3.75 48.19
C ILE A 874 -7.88 2.42 48.95
N ALA A 875 -8.58 2.20 50.07
CA ALA A 875 -8.58 0.91 50.77
C ALA A 875 -9.46 -0.13 50.08
N TRP A 876 -10.50 0.30 49.35
CA TRP A 876 -11.32 -0.54 48.48
C TRP A 876 -10.54 -0.91 47.22
N LEU A 877 -9.91 0.04 46.53
CA LEU A 877 -8.99 -0.19 45.42
C LEU A 877 -7.76 -1.01 45.85
N ASN A 878 -7.22 -0.81 47.06
CA ASN A 878 -6.16 -1.65 47.60
C ASN A 878 -6.65 -3.04 48.04
N LYS A 879 -7.93 -3.21 48.42
CA LYS A 879 -8.53 -4.53 48.60
C LYS A 879 -8.73 -5.22 47.26
N GLU A 880 -9.15 -4.50 46.22
CA GLU A 880 -9.32 -5.01 44.87
C GLU A 880 -7.95 -5.38 44.25
N LEU A 881 -6.92 -4.55 44.46
CA LEU A 881 -5.53 -4.85 44.16
C LEU A 881 -4.95 -5.96 45.03
N ALA A 882 -5.33 -6.09 46.31
CA ALA A 882 -4.89 -7.20 47.17
C ALA A 882 -5.58 -8.51 46.81
N VAL A 883 -6.84 -8.50 46.36
CA VAL A 883 -7.51 -9.66 45.78
C VAL A 883 -6.84 -10.04 44.44
N ARG A 884 -6.45 -9.07 43.62
CA ARG A 884 -5.61 -9.30 42.42
C ARG A 884 -4.19 -9.79 42.76
N ALA A 885 -3.59 -9.34 43.87
CA ALA A 885 -2.25 -9.73 44.30
C ALA A 885 -2.21 -11.09 45.04
N HIS A 886 -3.28 -11.48 45.73
CA HIS A 886 -3.42 -12.83 46.29
C HIS A 886 -3.59 -13.93 45.23
N LEU A 887 -3.82 -13.54 43.97
CA LEU A 887 -3.73 -14.41 42.78
C LEU A 887 -2.33 -14.42 42.12
N GLY A 888 -1.34 -13.72 42.69
CA GLY A 888 0.01 -13.54 42.13
C GLY A 888 1.15 -13.97 43.05
N PHE A 889 1.40 -15.29 43.09
CA PHE A 889 2.61 -16.01 43.51
C PHE A 889 3.66 -15.42 44.47
N ALA A 890 4.00 -16.27 45.44
CA ALA A 890 5.05 -16.15 46.45
C ALA A 890 6.52 -16.09 45.92
N LEU A 891 7.42 -15.70 46.85
CA LEU A 891 8.90 -15.88 46.88
C LEU A 891 9.77 -14.81 46.12
N PRO A 892 11.09 -14.65 46.42
CA PRO A 892 11.63 -14.28 47.74
C PRO A 892 12.87 -13.32 47.74
N VAL A 893 13.10 -12.56 48.84
CA VAL A 893 14.45 -12.15 49.37
C VAL A 893 15.28 -11.14 48.49
N PRO A 894 16.33 -10.38 48.97
CA PRO A 894 16.94 -10.24 50.30
C PRO A 894 16.94 -8.85 50.97
N ARG A 895 17.25 -8.84 52.28
CA ARG A 895 17.55 -7.65 53.10
C ARG A 895 18.96 -7.07 52.83
N ARG A 896 19.11 -5.73 52.84
CA ARG A 896 20.41 -5.06 53.13
C ARG A 896 20.34 -4.17 54.38
N LYS A 897 20.98 -4.69 55.44
CA LYS A 897 21.75 -4.07 56.54
C LYS A 897 21.54 -2.59 56.93
N SER A 898 21.47 -2.39 58.26
CA SER A 898 22.07 -1.30 59.07
C SER A 898 21.56 0.15 58.88
N CYS A 899 21.55 1.04 59.89
CA CYS A 899 22.10 0.92 61.25
C CYS A 899 21.29 1.74 62.28
N ARG A 900 21.33 1.31 63.55
CA ARG A 900 20.91 2.14 64.70
C ARG A 900 22.00 3.18 65.00
N ARG A 901 21.62 4.41 65.32
CA ARG A 901 21.82 5.01 66.67
C ARG A 901 21.24 6.43 66.76
N ARG A 902 20.26 6.60 67.65
CA ARG A 902 20.09 7.87 68.38
C ARG A 902 21.12 7.92 69.51
N GLN A 903 21.47 9.14 69.93
CA GLN A 903 22.18 9.38 71.18
C GLN A 903 21.18 9.40 72.35
N LYS A 904 21.65 8.91 73.50
CA LYS A 904 21.02 8.89 74.83
C LYS A 904 19.72 8.07 74.93
#